data_AF-A0A3Q9G0Q1-F1
#
_entry.id   AF-A0A3Q9G0Q1-F1
#
_cell.length_a   1.000
_cell.length_b   1.000
_cell.length_c   1.000
_cell.angle_alpha   90.00
_cell.angle_beta   90.00
_cell.angle_gamma   90.00
#
_symmetry.space_group_name_H-M   'P 1'
#
loop_
_entity.id
_entity.type
_entity.pdbx_description
1 polymer ?
#
loop_
_entity_poly.entity_id
_entity_poly.type
_entity_poly.pdbx_seq_one_letter_code
_entity_poly.pdbx_strand_id
1 'polypeptide(L)'
;MRLAEARMVAVLGVRQGSGVLLTQRLVLTAAHVLGDGLSAMVAVPGEREAARCRRVWTGAPGDCDASLLVAERDLVPDGILPPLRYGTLTQAGAVHNCQVFGFPQVQRFADDQLEAVQVLCTLMPTSGWLRERYVLHSRHHPPRPLRDGSPWAGLSGGPVFSGPVLLGMVVEDRPGWQHSAIDALPIEKILLSPAFSSSALVHGLRPALEALSPENPADFPYEDLYAKAVKARYSRMEVFGLDDLGSNENSWDLDTAYLSLEALAPRVTDRPDRPDSANLRPEPQRIEELLGSRPRAVLRGEAGAGKTTLVWWLASHAACRTLPEELAALNGLIPFVVPMRSLTAQGITTPTPALLPTIARLQVDKAPSGWAGRVLEAGRALLLVDGLDELPQPDRGPARKWLADLLRMYPDTRCLVTVRPLAVEHSWLASEGFEELQLLPMSDDDIQSFVTVWHEAARLECRGSRAEQERAHLAALERDLAQEFQRNAGLRDLARTPLLCAVICALHRRRQGLLPRTRWHLYEAALAMLLGNRDAHRRVGSPEGIDVTIEDSRQMLQRIAVWLVRNGRAELSAEQATRQLEQAMKGLRRVREQGSAERVLTHLLNRSGLLQERTADSLQFIHRTFQDYLAAKEFQDSDSLDELLGHAAEEQWQDVIRLVIGHCGRGEARRVIAGLVETADVTDGRWARWALRTLAVECAISAAYLDDELHKSVWDGLEALGPPTTQREAELLSAFGPEILPVLPGPERLAAEPAQHVVKVLSSLGDAALPLLKRYGQHTSARVRGQVADVWGRFEARSFVEHVLTGVRLDDIRLVVSSPEELAQLPALGPVGSLDIVGGHTSDSIGRYLSGRPLTGLSLTENLVASNLNFLRDHPEIHRMRIIGCRGLYDMTALADSGIQDLTLDAEHLSVAALNALAELPALASLRLFGLPSDSGGRIPPLPPEISALSLSHRGDPVRLDGISALEGLRSLHIEADLSSPAELDTLAGLNRLHTLELRIKAAGDLADVKPLRQVRSLGLVLTENLKVRAGLFRAFPELDELHLRPAVPGLMELDVSDQLTARVSLKVWTSEQQELKVIGAEHLGDRLTIRSSHRT
;
A
#
# COMPACT_ATOMS: atom_id res chain seq x y z
N MET A 1 -7.80 -0.18 -34.38
CA MET A 1 -7.36 -0.49 -35.77
C MET A 1 -6.22 0.40 -36.25
N ARG A 2 -6.32 1.75 -36.26
CA ARG A 2 -5.23 2.66 -36.70
C ARG A 2 -3.85 2.49 -36.03
N LEU A 3 -3.79 1.86 -34.85
CA LEU A 3 -2.57 1.71 -34.04
C LEU A 3 -1.71 0.50 -34.39
N ALA A 4 -2.29 -0.57 -34.97
CA ALA A 4 -1.54 -1.75 -35.38
C ALA A 4 -0.78 -1.50 -36.70
N GLU A 5 -1.44 -0.77 -37.62
CA GLU A 5 -0.86 -0.32 -38.89
C GLU A 5 0.35 0.59 -38.67
N ALA A 6 0.30 1.49 -37.67
CA ALA A 6 1.40 2.41 -37.37
C ALA A 6 2.69 1.72 -36.86
N ARG A 7 2.65 0.41 -36.57
CA ARG A 7 3.80 -0.36 -36.07
C ARG A 7 4.49 -1.20 -37.13
N MET A 8 3.89 -1.36 -38.30
CA MET A 8 4.49 -2.20 -39.33
C MET A 8 5.68 -1.50 -39.96
N VAL A 9 6.75 -2.25 -40.20
CA VAL A 9 7.94 -1.73 -40.89
C VAL A 9 8.41 -2.71 -41.95
N ALA A 10 9.04 -2.19 -43.00
CA ALA A 10 9.73 -3.01 -43.97
C ALA A 10 11.19 -3.17 -43.54
N VAL A 11 11.69 -4.40 -43.53
CA VAL A 11 13.07 -4.71 -43.14
C VAL A 11 13.84 -5.14 -44.38
N LEU A 12 14.87 -4.39 -44.72
CA LEU A 12 15.74 -4.61 -45.87
C LEU A 12 17.08 -5.17 -45.38
N GLY A 13 17.12 -6.49 -45.23
CA GLY A 13 18.31 -7.26 -44.86
C GLY A 13 18.98 -7.92 -46.07
N VAL A 14 19.45 -9.17 -45.90
CA VAL A 14 19.90 -10.02 -47.02
C VAL A 14 18.73 -10.32 -47.97
N ARG A 15 17.52 -10.32 -47.44
CA ARG A 15 16.26 -10.34 -48.19
C ARG A 15 15.37 -9.23 -47.65
N GLN A 16 14.37 -8.82 -48.44
CA GLN A 16 13.28 -8.00 -47.92
C GLN A 16 12.34 -8.87 -47.07
N GLY A 17 12.00 -8.38 -45.89
CA GLY A 17 10.94 -8.87 -45.04
C GLY A 17 10.10 -7.73 -44.46
N SER A 18 9.27 -8.10 -43.50
CA SER A 18 8.44 -7.21 -42.69
C SER A 18 8.92 -7.24 -41.23
N GLY A 19 8.44 -6.31 -40.40
CA GLY A 19 8.77 -6.24 -38.99
C GLY A 19 7.71 -5.48 -38.20
N VAL A 20 7.87 -5.47 -36.87
CA VAL A 20 7.00 -4.74 -35.95
C VAL A 20 7.81 -3.86 -35.00
N LEU A 21 7.39 -2.60 -34.88
CA LEU A 21 7.88 -1.65 -33.89
C LEU A 21 7.34 -2.00 -32.49
N LEU A 22 8.24 -2.47 -31.63
CA LEU A 22 7.96 -2.71 -30.21
C LEU A 22 7.98 -1.39 -29.43
N THR A 23 8.94 -0.53 -29.75
CA THR A 23 9.07 0.86 -29.26
C THR A 23 9.39 1.76 -30.46
N GLN A 24 9.72 3.04 -30.22
CA GLN A 24 10.12 3.98 -31.28
C GLN A 24 11.45 3.60 -31.95
N ARG A 25 12.23 2.71 -31.33
CA ARG A 25 13.55 2.29 -31.84
C ARG A 25 13.73 0.78 -31.95
N LEU A 26 12.93 0.00 -31.22
CA LEU A 26 13.04 -1.46 -31.21
C LEU A 26 12.15 -2.08 -32.29
N VAL A 27 12.74 -2.89 -33.15
CA VAL A 27 12.07 -3.60 -34.24
C VAL A 27 12.29 -5.09 -34.10
N LEU A 28 11.20 -5.85 -34.12
CA LEU A 28 11.23 -7.32 -34.17
C LEU A 28 10.95 -7.79 -35.60
N THR A 29 11.73 -8.74 -36.08
CA THR A 29 11.58 -9.35 -37.42
C THR A 29 12.07 -10.80 -37.43
N ALA A 30 11.86 -11.54 -38.52
CA ALA A 30 12.35 -12.90 -38.66
C ALA A 30 13.87 -12.93 -38.88
N ALA A 31 14.59 -13.84 -38.23
CA ALA A 31 16.06 -13.85 -38.24
C ALA A 31 16.61 -14.13 -39.64
N HIS A 32 15.97 -15.02 -40.41
CA HIS A 32 16.39 -15.34 -41.77
C HIS A 32 16.30 -14.16 -42.76
N VAL A 33 15.59 -13.07 -42.43
CA VAL A 33 15.56 -11.83 -43.24
C VAL A 33 16.94 -11.16 -43.21
N LEU A 34 17.63 -11.24 -42.08
CA LEU A 34 19.00 -10.73 -41.90
C LEU A 34 20.09 -11.74 -42.26
N GLY A 35 19.80 -13.05 -42.16
CA GLY A 35 20.84 -14.08 -42.27
C GLY A 35 21.95 -13.85 -41.23
N ASP A 36 23.21 -13.90 -41.65
CA ASP A 36 24.35 -13.63 -40.76
C ASP A 36 24.63 -12.12 -40.56
N GLY A 37 23.90 -11.24 -41.25
CA GLY A 37 24.10 -9.78 -41.20
C GLY A 37 23.87 -9.16 -39.82
N LEU A 38 24.76 -8.25 -39.40
CA LEU A 38 24.69 -7.55 -38.11
C LEU A 38 23.83 -6.27 -38.13
N SER A 39 23.39 -5.82 -39.31
CA SER A 39 22.54 -4.64 -39.46
C SER A 39 21.60 -4.77 -40.66
N ALA A 40 20.47 -4.08 -40.61
CA ALA A 40 19.53 -3.96 -41.72
C ALA A 40 19.05 -2.51 -41.85
N MET A 41 18.51 -2.16 -43.03
CA MET A 41 17.80 -0.90 -43.21
C MET A 41 16.31 -1.13 -42.92
N VAL A 42 15.69 -0.26 -42.13
CA VAL A 42 14.26 -0.36 -41.78
C VAL A 42 13.53 0.86 -42.30
N ALA A 43 12.47 0.64 -43.07
CA ALA A 43 11.60 1.69 -43.59
C ALA A 43 10.24 1.68 -42.89
N VAL A 44 9.76 2.86 -42.50
CA VAL A 44 8.47 3.06 -41.83
C VAL A 44 7.49 3.70 -42.83
N PRO A 45 6.21 3.30 -42.86
CA PRO A 45 5.20 3.97 -43.68
C PRO A 45 5.15 5.48 -43.45
N GLY A 46 5.24 6.26 -44.53
CA GLY A 46 5.17 7.73 -44.50
C GLY A 46 6.53 8.45 -44.38
N GLU A 47 7.61 7.74 -44.09
CA GLU A 47 8.97 8.29 -44.09
C GLU A 47 9.66 8.12 -45.46
N ARG A 48 10.47 9.10 -45.88
CA ARG A 48 11.19 9.04 -47.16
C ARG A 48 12.49 8.24 -47.11
N GLU A 49 13.10 8.12 -45.93
CA GLU A 49 14.42 7.48 -45.78
C GLU A 49 14.36 6.32 -44.77
N ALA A 50 14.86 5.16 -45.18
CA ALA A 50 15.07 4.04 -44.28
C ALA A 50 16.17 4.38 -43.24
N ALA A 51 16.00 3.92 -42.01
CA ALA A 51 16.97 4.08 -40.95
C ALA A 51 17.83 2.82 -40.81
N ARG A 52 19.09 3.00 -40.40
CA ARG A 52 19.97 1.87 -40.09
C ARG A 52 19.64 1.31 -38.72
N CYS A 53 19.48 0.00 -38.64
CA CYS A 53 19.20 -0.73 -37.40
C CYS A 53 20.25 -1.82 -37.18
N ARG A 54 20.78 -1.88 -35.96
CA ARG A 54 21.76 -2.90 -35.54
C ARG A 54 21.04 -4.08 -34.87
N ARG A 55 21.45 -5.30 -35.19
CA ARG A 55 20.96 -6.51 -34.51
C ARG A 55 21.54 -6.57 -33.09
N VAL A 56 20.65 -6.64 -32.10
CA VAL A 56 21.02 -6.74 -30.67
C VAL A 56 20.71 -8.10 -30.08
N TRP A 57 19.79 -8.86 -30.70
CA TRP A 57 19.50 -10.24 -30.32
C TRP A 57 19.07 -11.04 -31.55
N THR A 58 19.39 -12.33 -31.54
CA THR A 58 18.87 -13.33 -32.48
C THR A 58 18.54 -14.60 -31.72
N GLY A 59 17.43 -15.24 -32.07
CA GLY A 59 17.07 -16.53 -31.50
C GLY A 59 17.99 -17.66 -31.96
N ALA A 60 18.00 -18.76 -31.21
CA ALA A 60 18.84 -19.91 -31.51
C ALA A 60 18.44 -20.57 -32.85
N PRO A 61 19.40 -20.95 -33.71
CA PRO A 61 19.12 -21.59 -34.99
C PRO A 61 18.24 -22.84 -34.83
N GLY A 62 17.14 -22.91 -35.58
CA GLY A 62 16.19 -24.04 -35.56
C GLY A 62 15.14 -24.01 -34.44
N ASP A 63 15.30 -23.15 -33.44
CA ASP A 63 14.38 -23.03 -32.30
C ASP A 63 13.50 -21.77 -32.38
N CYS A 64 14.13 -20.60 -32.53
CA CYS A 64 13.46 -19.30 -32.52
C CYS A 64 13.94 -18.43 -33.68
N ASP A 65 13.16 -18.41 -34.78
CA ASP A 65 13.48 -17.61 -35.98
C ASP A 65 13.03 -16.14 -35.83
N ALA A 66 13.68 -15.44 -34.91
CA ALA A 66 13.43 -14.04 -34.63
C ALA A 66 14.73 -13.26 -34.36
N SER A 67 14.72 -11.97 -34.68
CA SER A 67 15.79 -11.03 -34.44
C SER A 67 15.23 -9.71 -33.92
N LEU A 68 15.92 -9.14 -32.93
CA LEU A 68 15.63 -7.82 -32.37
C LEU A 68 16.66 -6.83 -32.90
N LEU A 69 16.17 -5.74 -33.46
CA LEU A 69 16.98 -4.66 -34.02
C LEU A 69 16.75 -3.36 -33.22
N VAL A 70 17.80 -2.57 -33.06
CA VAL A 70 17.75 -1.22 -32.49
C VAL A 70 18.11 -0.21 -33.58
N ALA A 71 17.23 0.76 -33.81
CA ALA A 71 17.46 1.86 -34.72
C ALA A 71 18.45 2.89 -34.16
N GLU A 72 19.29 3.45 -35.04
CA GLU A 72 20.26 4.50 -34.70
C GLU A 72 19.58 5.85 -34.39
N ARG A 73 18.37 6.06 -34.90
CA ARG A 73 17.48 7.21 -34.61
C ARG A 73 16.07 6.71 -34.29
N ASP A 74 15.24 7.57 -33.72
CA ASP A 74 13.82 7.26 -33.51
C ASP A 74 13.13 7.09 -34.87
N LEU A 75 12.39 5.98 -35.03
CA LEU A 75 11.70 5.61 -36.27
C LEU A 75 10.33 6.28 -36.38
N VAL A 76 9.76 6.70 -35.25
CA VAL A 76 8.53 7.47 -35.16
C VAL A 76 8.64 8.48 -34.01
N PRO A 77 7.98 9.66 -34.09
CA PRO A 77 7.97 10.64 -33.01
C PRO A 77 7.46 10.12 -31.67
N ASP A 78 7.90 10.78 -30.59
CA ASP A 78 7.54 10.41 -29.23
C ASP A 78 6.04 10.59 -28.94
N GLY A 79 5.45 9.68 -28.15
CA GLY A 79 4.03 9.66 -27.79
C GLY A 79 3.05 9.18 -28.88
N ILE A 80 3.51 8.87 -30.11
CA ILE A 80 2.62 8.40 -31.19
C ILE A 80 2.17 6.94 -30.98
N LEU A 81 3.06 6.09 -30.45
CA LEU A 81 2.77 4.68 -30.22
C LEU A 81 2.40 4.43 -28.74
N PRO A 82 1.18 3.97 -28.42
CA PRO A 82 0.83 3.54 -27.06
C PRO A 82 1.66 2.31 -26.64
N PRO A 83 1.60 1.83 -25.39
CA PRO A 83 2.26 0.57 -25.02
C PRO A 83 1.70 -0.62 -25.82
N LEU A 84 2.59 -1.48 -26.37
CA LEU A 84 2.20 -2.70 -27.09
C LEU A 84 1.75 -3.79 -26.11
N ARG A 85 0.64 -4.47 -26.42
CA ARG A 85 0.13 -5.63 -25.65
C ARG A 85 0.64 -6.93 -26.27
N TYR A 86 1.07 -7.87 -25.45
CA TYR A 86 1.63 -9.16 -25.87
C TYR A 86 0.75 -10.29 -25.34
N GLY A 87 0.19 -11.10 -26.24
CA GLY A 87 -0.78 -12.12 -25.86
C GLY A 87 -0.20 -13.53 -25.88
N THR A 88 -0.60 -14.36 -24.92
CA THR A 88 -0.49 -15.81 -25.00
C THR A 88 -1.88 -16.45 -25.08
N LEU A 89 -1.99 -17.59 -25.77
CA LEU A 89 -3.22 -18.35 -25.88
C LEU A 89 -3.25 -19.43 -24.79
N THR A 90 -4.17 -19.32 -23.84
CA THR A 90 -4.32 -20.28 -22.74
C THR A 90 -5.11 -21.53 -23.12
N GLN A 91 -5.79 -21.51 -24.27
CA GLN A 91 -6.66 -22.58 -24.74
C GLN A 91 -6.36 -22.97 -26.19
N ALA A 92 -6.62 -24.23 -26.52
CA ALA A 92 -6.36 -24.84 -27.83
C ALA A 92 -7.33 -24.43 -28.96
N GLY A 93 -8.25 -23.51 -28.68
CA GLY A 93 -9.30 -23.07 -29.62
C GLY A 93 -8.77 -22.21 -30.77
N ALA A 94 -9.51 -22.20 -31.89
CA ALA A 94 -9.22 -21.33 -33.02
C ALA A 94 -9.47 -19.86 -32.65
N VAL A 95 -8.56 -18.96 -33.02
CA VAL A 95 -8.74 -17.50 -32.84
C VAL A 95 -9.15 -16.91 -34.18
N HIS A 96 -10.37 -16.37 -34.24
CA HIS A 96 -10.90 -15.77 -35.45
C HIS A 96 -10.51 -14.28 -35.58
N ASN A 97 -10.51 -13.78 -36.82
CA ASN A 97 -10.27 -12.37 -37.15
C ASN A 97 -8.87 -11.87 -36.76
N CYS A 98 -7.87 -12.75 -36.75
CA CYS A 98 -6.48 -12.34 -36.64
C CYS A 98 -6.05 -11.58 -37.90
N GLN A 99 -5.16 -10.60 -37.75
CA GLN A 99 -4.67 -9.77 -38.84
C GLN A 99 -3.16 -9.90 -38.95
N VAL A 100 -2.69 -10.17 -40.16
CA VAL A 100 -1.27 -10.13 -40.49
C VAL A 100 -1.00 -8.89 -41.31
N PHE A 101 0.00 -8.11 -40.91
CA PHE A 101 0.46 -6.94 -41.66
C PHE A 101 1.86 -7.17 -42.23
N GLY A 102 2.14 -6.61 -43.40
CA GLY A 102 3.49 -6.62 -43.96
C GLY A 102 3.57 -6.12 -45.40
N PHE A 103 4.70 -6.38 -46.05
CA PHE A 103 5.05 -5.86 -47.38
C PHE A 103 5.44 -7.00 -48.34
N PRO A 104 4.47 -7.83 -48.78
CA PRO A 104 4.76 -8.90 -49.72
C PRO A 104 5.10 -8.33 -51.09
N GLN A 105 6.03 -8.96 -51.80
CA GLN A 105 6.50 -8.50 -53.10
C GLN A 105 5.40 -8.40 -54.16
N VAL A 106 4.34 -9.20 -54.04
CA VAL A 106 3.19 -9.18 -54.95
C VAL A 106 2.35 -7.89 -54.84
N GLN A 107 2.43 -7.22 -53.69
CA GLN A 107 1.74 -5.96 -53.41
C GLN A 107 2.73 -4.81 -53.60
N ARG A 108 3.17 -4.57 -54.83
CA ARG A 108 3.98 -3.40 -55.19
C ARG A 108 3.24 -2.54 -56.20
N PHE A 109 3.35 -1.23 -56.08
CA PHE A 109 2.80 -0.28 -57.07
C PHE A 109 3.93 0.26 -57.98
N ALA A 110 3.58 1.11 -58.96
CA ALA A 110 4.49 1.62 -60.00
C ALA A 110 5.91 1.98 -59.46
N ASP A 111 6.94 1.58 -60.23
CA ASP A 111 8.37 1.73 -59.89
C ASP A 111 8.88 0.88 -58.69
N ASP A 112 8.31 -0.31 -58.47
CA ASP A 112 8.73 -1.27 -57.43
C ASP A 112 8.60 -0.76 -55.98
N GLN A 113 7.77 0.25 -55.74
CA GLN A 113 7.57 0.82 -54.41
C GLN A 113 6.82 -0.14 -53.47
N LEU A 114 7.19 -0.12 -52.18
CA LEU A 114 6.59 -0.94 -51.13
C LEU A 114 5.16 -0.50 -50.86
N GLU A 115 4.22 -1.45 -50.86
CA GLU A 115 2.83 -1.23 -50.46
C GLU A 115 2.45 -2.23 -49.36
N ALA A 116 1.71 -1.75 -48.37
CA ALA A 116 1.30 -2.55 -47.22
C ALA A 116 0.15 -3.49 -47.59
N VAL A 117 0.14 -4.69 -47.01
CA VAL A 117 -1.01 -5.59 -47.05
C VAL A 117 -1.54 -5.84 -45.65
N GLN A 118 -2.85 -6.01 -45.54
CA GLN A 118 -3.53 -6.57 -44.39
C GLN A 118 -4.18 -7.90 -44.81
N VAL A 119 -3.76 -9.01 -44.19
CA VAL A 119 -4.32 -10.34 -44.45
C VAL A 119 -5.16 -10.77 -43.24
N LEU A 120 -6.43 -11.06 -43.47
CA LEU A 120 -7.34 -11.56 -42.45
C LEU A 120 -7.24 -13.09 -42.35
N CYS A 121 -6.97 -13.59 -41.15
CA CYS A 121 -6.66 -14.99 -40.88
C CYS A 121 -7.48 -15.56 -39.73
N THR A 122 -7.59 -16.90 -39.70
CA THR A 122 -7.94 -17.66 -38.50
C THR A 122 -6.67 -18.33 -37.97
N LEU A 123 -6.32 -18.11 -36.71
CA LEU A 123 -5.17 -18.72 -36.05
C LEU A 123 -5.59 -20.06 -35.42
N MET A 124 -4.87 -21.12 -35.78
CA MET A 124 -5.02 -22.48 -35.29
C MET A 124 -3.81 -22.86 -34.43
N PRO A 125 -3.90 -22.76 -33.09
CA PRO A 125 -2.73 -22.93 -32.23
C PRO A 125 -2.20 -24.37 -32.21
N THR A 126 -3.08 -25.36 -32.41
CA THR A 126 -2.72 -26.79 -32.36
C THR A 126 -2.15 -27.35 -33.66
N SER A 127 -2.38 -26.69 -34.80
CA SER A 127 -2.02 -27.21 -36.14
C SER A 127 -0.50 -27.11 -36.46
N GLY A 128 0.28 -26.50 -35.57
CA GLY A 128 1.74 -26.39 -35.65
C GLY A 128 2.44 -26.76 -34.35
N TRP A 129 1.74 -27.43 -33.42
CA TRP A 129 2.20 -27.68 -32.06
C TRP A 129 3.55 -28.41 -31.98
N LEU A 130 3.77 -29.45 -32.79
CA LEU A 130 5.05 -30.20 -32.81
C LEU A 130 6.26 -29.35 -33.23
N ARG A 131 6.03 -28.24 -33.93
CA ARG A 131 7.07 -27.28 -34.33
C ARG A 131 7.06 -26.03 -33.47
N GLU A 132 6.19 -26.00 -32.45
CA GLU A 132 5.94 -24.84 -31.58
C GLU A 132 5.62 -23.56 -32.38
N ARG A 133 4.79 -23.72 -33.42
CA ARG A 133 4.32 -22.62 -34.28
C ARG A 133 2.81 -22.52 -34.30
N TYR A 134 2.32 -21.29 -34.45
CA TYR A 134 0.93 -21.03 -34.81
C TYR A 134 0.73 -21.19 -36.32
N VAL A 135 -0.44 -21.69 -36.72
CA VAL A 135 -0.82 -21.79 -38.13
C VAL A 135 -1.94 -20.82 -38.42
N LEU A 136 -1.74 -19.97 -39.40
CA LEU A 136 -2.72 -18.99 -39.85
C LEU A 136 -3.32 -19.47 -41.16
N HIS A 137 -4.63 -19.72 -41.18
CA HIS A 137 -5.37 -19.92 -42.41
C HIS A 137 -5.87 -18.57 -42.92
N SER A 138 -5.33 -18.14 -44.06
CA SER A 138 -5.81 -16.95 -44.74
C SER A 138 -7.25 -17.15 -45.19
N ARG A 139 -8.10 -16.12 -45.05
CA ARG A 139 -9.45 -16.12 -45.63
C ARG A 139 -9.44 -15.86 -47.14
N HIS A 140 -8.31 -15.41 -47.68
CA HIS A 140 -8.12 -15.14 -49.10
C HIS A 140 -7.30 -16.26 -49.75
N HIS A 141 -7.55 -16.51 -51.04
CA HIS A 141 -6.69 -17.39 -51.81
C HIS A 141 -5.28 -16.79 -51.91
N PRO A 142 -4.21 -17.62 -51.84
CA PRO A 142 -2.84 -17.13 -52.00
C PRO A 142 -2.68 -16.39 -53.34
N PRO A 143 -1.92 -15.28 -53.36
CA PRO A 143 -1.71 -14.51 -54.57
C PRO A 143 -0.85 -15.30 -55.56
N ARG A 144 -0.86 -14.90 -56.84
CA ARG A 144 0.02 -15.51 -57.85
C ARG A 144 1.47 -15.06 -57.58
N PRO A 145 2.45 -15.98 -57.49
CA PRO A 145 3.84 -15.61 -57.24
C PRO A 145 4.42 -14.82 -58.44
N LEU A 146 5.20 -13.77 -58.15
CA LEU A 146 5.86 -12.94 -59.17
C LEU A 146 7.14 -13.57 -59.75
N ARG A 147 7.76 -14.50 -59.01
CA ARG A 147 9.01 -15.22 -59.35
C ARG A 147 8.91 -16.66 -58.83
N ASP A 148 9.84 -17.53 -59.20
CA ASP A 148 9.94 -18.87 -58.60
C ASP A 148 10.13 -18.76 -57.08
N GLY A 149 9.14 -19.17 -56.30
CA GLY A 149 9.17 -19.07 -54.83
C GLY A 149 7.79 -18.89 -54.19
N SER A 150 7.81 -18.46 -52.92
CA SER A 150 6.62 -18.21 -52.11
C SER A 150 5.79 -17.02 -52.66
N PRO A 151 4.46 -17.15 -52.80
CA PRO A 151 3.59 -16.03 -53.15
C PRO A 151 3.54 -14.95 -52.06
N TRP A 152 3.96 -15.29 -50.83
CA TRP A 152 4.02 -14.40 -49.68
C TRP A 152 5.43 -13.85 -49.42
N ALA A 153 6.37 -14.00 -50.36
CA ALA A 153 7.72 -13.48 -50.24
C ALA A 153 7.71 -11.99 -49.82
N GLY A 154 8.40 -11.64 -48.73
CA GLY A 154 8.38 -10.30 -48.11
C GLY A 154 7.49 -10.18 -46.87
N LEU A 155 6.58 -11.13 -46.62
CA LEU A 155 5.72 -11.14 -45.44
C LEU A 155 6.42 -11.67 -44.16
N SER A 156 7.53 -12.39 -44.29
CA SER A 156 8.31 -12.89 -43.16
C SER A 156 8.75 -11.76 -42.23
N GLY A 157 8.50 -11.93 -40.93
CA GLY A 157 8.64 -10.90 -39.90
C GLY A 157 7.40 -10.02 -39.69
N GLY A 158 6.33 -10.22 -40.47
CA GLY A 158 5.07 -9.49 -40.32
C GLY A 158 4.35 -9.84 -39.01
N PRO A 159 3.85 -8.86 -38.24
CA PRO A 159 3.17 -9.12 -36.98
C PRO A 159 1.79 -9.74 -37.17
N VAL A 160 1.42 -10.61 -36.22
CA VAL A 160 0.11 -11.27 -36.12
C VAL A 160 -0.65 -10.68 -34.94
N PHE A 161 -1.71 -9.94 -35.23
CA PHE A 161 -2.52 -9.28 -34.21
C PHE A 161 -3.89 -9.95 -34.04
N SER A 162 -4.39 -9.97 -32.80
CA SER A 162 -5.82 -10.11 -32.49
C SER A 162 -6.27 -8.83 -31.78
N GLY A 163 -7.05 -8.00 -32.46
CA GLY A 163 -7.34 -6.65 -31.98
C GLY A 163 -6.04 -5.83 -31.78
N PRO A 164 -5.79 -5.25 -30.59
CA PRO A 164 -4.55 -4.52 -30.28
C PRO A 164 -3.41 -5.41 -29.75
N VAL A 165 -3.61 -6.74 -29.65
CA VAL A 165 -2.68 -7.65 -28.98
C VAL A 165 -1.83 -8.41 -29.99
N LEU A 166 -0.51 -8.30 -29.86
CA LEU A 166 0.44 -9.05 -30.67
C LEU A 166 0.48 -10.49 -30.18
N LEU A 167 0.14 -11.45 -31.05
CA LEU A 167 0.14 -12.88 -30.76
C LEU A 167 1.40 -13.59 -31.26
N GLY A 168 2.01 -13.06 -32.31
CA GLY A 168 3.14 -13.71 -32.95
C GLY A 168 3.63 -12.96 -34.17
N MET A 169 4.51 -13.62 -34.91
CA MET A 169 5.19 -13.06 -36.07
C MET A 169 5.30 -14.11 -37.17
N VAL A 170 4.98 -13.74 -38.42
CA VAL A 170 5.06 -14.64 -39.57
C VAL A 170 6.51 -15.04 -39.83
N VAL A 171 6.75 -16.31 -40.14
CA VAL A 171 8.10 -16.82 -40.44
C VAL A 171 8.14 -17.43 -41.83
N GLU A 172 7.24 -18.35 -42.13
CA GLU A 172 7.22 -19.08 -43.40
C GLU A 172 5.77 -19.37 -43.83
N ASP A 173 5.59 -19.69 -45.10
CA ASP A 173 4.34 -20.25 -45.61
C ASP A 173 4.50 -21.74 -45.99
N ARG A 174 3.39 -22.47 -46.16
CA ARG A 174 3.42 -23.91 -46.41
C ARG A 174 3.16 -24.25 -47.89
N PRO A 175 4.18 -24.68 -48.67
CA PRO A 175 4.00 -25.08 -50.07
C PRO A 175 3.06 -26.28 -50.23
N GLY A 176 3.12 -27.25 -49.30
CA GLY A 176 2.26 -28.45 -49.31
C GLY A 176 0.77 -28.15 -49.12
N TRP A 177 0.41 -26.93 -48.69
CA TRP A 177 -0.97 -26.45 -48.58
C TRP A 177 -1.29 -25.40 -49.65
N GLN A 178 -0.60 -25.47 -50.80
CA GLN A 178 -0.71 -24.48 -51.87
C GLN A 178 -0.54 -23.05 -51.35
N HIS A 179 0.29 -22.84 -50.31
CA HIS A 179 0.56 -21.54 -49.69
C HIS A 179 -0.65 -20.88 -48.98
N SER A 180 -1.73 -21.62 -48.72
CA SER A 180 -2.94 -21.12 -48.02
C SER A 180 -2.81 -21.09 -46.50
N ALA A 181 -1.78 -21.74 -45.96
CA ALA A 181 -1.43 -21.72 -44.54
C ALA A 181 -0.08 -21.01 -44.35
N ILE A 182 -0.04 -20.11 -43.38
CA ILE A 182 1.14 -19.32 -43.00
C ILE A 182 1.53 -19.69 -41.57
N ASP A 183 2.78 -20.07 -41.35
CA ASP A 183 3.31 -20.38 -40.03
C ASP A 183 3.82 -19.10 -39.35
N ALA A 184 3.46 -18.93 -38.08
CA ALA A 184 3.88 -17.82 -37.25
C ALA A 184 4.53 -18.32 -35.94
N LEU A 185 5.58 -17.63 -35.51
CA LEU A 185 6.23 -17.84 -34.23
C LEU A 185 5.40 -17.18 -33.12
N PRO A 186 5.01 -17.92 -32.06
CA PRO A 186 4.32 -17.33 -30.91
C PRO A 186 5.17 -16.24 -30.25
N ILE A 187 4.56 -15.11 -29.89
CA ILE A 187 5.29 -14.02 -29.23
C ILE A 187 5.79 -14.45 -27.84
N GLU A 188 5.02 -15.30 -27.15
CA GLU A 188 5.40 -15.90 -25.87
C GLU A 188 6.77 -16.60 -25.94
N LYS A 189 7.03 -17.36 -27.00
CA LYS A 189 8.31 -18.07 -27.18
C LYS A 189 9.49 -17.10 -27.29
N ILE A 190 9.27 -15.92 -27.87
CA ILE A 190 10.29 -14.86 -27.96
C ILE A 190 10.49 -14.22 -26.59
N LEU A 191 9.40 -13.87 -25.90
CA LEU A 191 9.43 -13.15 -24.62
C LEU A 191 9.95 -14.00 -23.45
N LEU A 192 9.70 -15.31 -23.45
CA LEU A 192 10.21 -16.23 -22.43
C LEU A 192 11.70 -16.57 -22.60
N SER A 193 12.35 -16.13 -23.69
CA SER A 193 13.79 -16.31 -23.86
C SER A 193 14.57 -15.39 -22.91
N PRO A 194 15.43 -15.92 -22.01
CA PRO A 194 16.22 -15.08 -21.10
C PRO A 194 17.12 -14.09 -21.84
N ALA A 195 17.74 -14.53 -22.95
CA ALA A 195 18.61 -13.69 -23.78
C ALA A 195 17.85 -12.54 -24.46
N PHE A 196 16.59 -12.77 -24.87
CA PHE A 196 15.73 -11.72 -25.38
C PHE A 196 15.40 -10.71 -24.28
N SER A 197 14.94 -11.20 -23.12
CA SER A 197 14.52 -10.35 -22.00
C SER A 197 15.65 -9.47 -21.48
N SER A 198 16.88 -10.00 -21.34
CA SER A 198 18.04 -9.19 -20.98
C SER A 198 18.33 -8.09 -22.03
N SER A 199 18.25 -8.42 -23.32
CA SER A 199 18.51 -7.46 -24.40
C SER A 199 17.41 -6.39 -24.49
N ALA A 200 16.16 -6.78 -24.32
CA ALA A 200 15.00 -5.90 -24.30
C ALA A 200 15.05 -4.93 -23.11
N LEU A 201 15.42 -5.42 -21.92
CA LEU A 201 15.52 -4.63 -20.69
C LEU A 201 16.59 -3.53 -20.81
N VAL A 202 17.76 -3.86 -21.37
CA VAL A 202 18.83 -2.87 -21.65
C VAL A 202 18.35 -1.74 -22.55
N HIS A 203 17.34 -1.99 -23.38
CA HIS A 203 16.74 -1.01 -24.28
C HIS A 203 15.36 -0.52 -23.81
N GLY A 204 15.06 -0.65 -22.52
CA GLY A 204 13.90 -0.04 -21.87
C GLY A 204 12.56 -0.74 -22.13
N LEU A 205 12.56 -1.96 -22.68
CA LEU A 205 11.35 -2.74 -22.92
C LEU A 205 11.14 -3.79 -21.81
N ARG A 206 10.03 -3.68 -21.07
CA ARG A 206 9.56 -4.67 -20.09
C ARG A 206 8.22 -5.28 -20.56
N PRO A 207 8.26 -6.34 -21.37
CA PRO A 207 7.04 -6.92 -21.93
C PRO A 207 6.31 -7.77 -20.88
N ALA A 208 5.00 -7.57 -20.73
CA ALA A 208 4.14 -8.42 -19.91
C ALA A 208 3.19 -9.22 -20.81
N LEU A 209 3.15 -10.54 -20.62
CA LEU A 209 2.23 -11.44 -21.33
C LEU A 209 0.85 -11.38 -20.69
N GLU A 210 -0.19 -11.17 -21.51
CA GLU A 210 -1.58 -11.31 -21.12
C GLU A 210 -2.19 -12.58 -21.70
N ALA A 211 -2.89 -13.34 -20.86
CA ALA A 211 -3.64 -14.52 -21.27
C ALA A 211 -4.88 -14.11 -22.09
N LEU A 212 -5.06 -14.71 -23.27
CA LEU A 212 -6.21 -14.49 -24.14
C LEU A 212 -7.06 -15.75 -24.21
N SER A 213 -8.34 -15.59 -23.89
CA SER A 213 -9.37 -16.61 -24.13
C SER A 213 -10.04 -16.35 -25.48
N PRO A 214 -9.86 -17.22 -26.49
CA PRO A 214 -10.34 -17.01 -27.86
C PRO A 214 -11.87 -16.88 -28.00
N GLU A 215 -12.62 -17.33 -27.00
CA GLU A 215 -14.07 -17.49 -27.06
C GLU A 215 -14.85 -16.16 -27.10
N ASN A 216 -14.26 -15.04 -26.67
CA ASN A 216 -14.98 -13.78 -26.46
C ASN A 216 -14.28 -12.55 -27.07
N PRO A 217 -14.17 -12.44 -28.40
CA PRO A 217 -13.52 -11.31 -29.08
C PRO A 217 -14.22 -9.95 -28.86
N ALA A 218 -15.47 -9.96 -28.39
CA ALA A 218 -16.21 -8.74 -28.03
C ALA A 218 -15.66 -8.05 -26.77
N ASP A 219 -14.84 -8.73 -25.96
CA ASP A 219 -14.29 -8.19 -24.73
C ASP A 219 -13.29 -7.06 -25.00
N PHE A 220 -12.45 -7.14 -26.04
CA PHE A 220 -11.45 -6.10 -26.36
C PHE A 220 -12.03 -4.72 -26.69
N PRO A 221 -12.95 -4.60 -27.66
CA PRO A 221 -13.54 -3.29 -27.95
C PRO A 221 -14.35 -2.77 -26.77
N TYR A 222 -14.94 -3.66 -25.97
CA TYR A 222 -15.64 -3.27 -24.75
C TYR A 222 -14.68 -2.73 -23.68
N GLU A 223 -13.55 -3.39 -23.43
CA GLU A 223 -12.54 -2.97 -22.47
C GLU A 223 -11.97 -1.58 -22.80
N ASP A 224 -11.70 -1.30 -24.08
CA ASP A 224 -11.25 0.02 -24.54
C ASP A 224 -12.31 1.10 -24.31
N LEU A 225 -13.59 0.78 -24.54
CA LEU A 225 -14.71 1.69 -24.26
C LEU A 225 -14.92 1.89 -22.76
N TYR A 226 -14.81 0.81 -21.98
CA TYR A 226 -14.92 0.82 -20.52
C TYR A 226 -13.82 1.70 -19.91
N ALA A 227 -12.55 1.52 -20.32
CA ALA A 227 -11.43 2.33 -19.85
C ALA A 227 -11.63 3.83 -20.13
N LYS A 228 -12.12 4.18 -21.33
CA LYS A 228 -12.47 5.57 -21.66
C LYS A 228 -13.59 6.11 -20.78
N ALA A 229 -14.61 5.31 -20.51
CA ALA A 229 -15.73 5.70 -19.65
C ALA A 229 -15.29 5.87 -18.19
N VAL A 230 -14.43 4.97 -17.68
CA VAL A 230 -13.78 5.10 -16.36
C VAL A 230 -12.98 6.39 -16.28
N LYS A 231 -12.08 6.65 -17.24
CA LYS A 231 -11.30 7.89 -17.26
C LYS A 231 -12.21 9.12 -17.30
N ALA A 232 -13.21 9.15 -18.19
CA ALA A 232 -14.14 10.28 -18.26
C ALA A 232 -14.90 10.50 -16.94
N ARG A 233 -15.21 9.44 -16.20
CA ARG A 233 -15.95 9.51 -14.93
C ARG A 233 -15.09 9.90 -13.72
N TYR A 234 -13.83 9.47 -13.69
CA TYR A 234 -12.97 9.52 -12.50
C TYR A 234 -11.68 10.35 -12.68
N SER A 235 -11.39 10.92 -13.84
CA SER A 235 -10.25 11.85 -14.04
C SER A 235 -10.51 13.27 -13.53
N ARG A 236 -11.77 13.59 -13.22
CA ARG A 236 -12.18 14.93 -12.82
C ARG A 236 -12.88 14.90 -11.48
N MET A 237 -12.46 15.78 -10.58
CA MET A 237 -13.15 16.02 -9.32
C MET A 237 -13.78 17.41 -9.35
N GLU A 238 -15.11 17.46 -9.22
CA GLU A 238 -15.79 18.74 -9.12
C GLU A 238 -15.78 19.23 -7.66
N VAL A 239 -15.00 20.28 -7.38
CA VAL A 239 -15.07 20.97 -6.08
C VAL A 239 -16.15 22.04 -6.21
N PHE A 240 -17.40 21.59 -6.03
CA PHE A 240 -18.59 22.42 -6.20
C PHE A 240 -18.59 23.64 -5.26
N GLY A 241 -18.93 24.80 -5.80
CA GLY A 241 -19.07 26.08 -5.08
C GLY A 241 -17.88 27.05 -5.20
N LEU A 242 -16.89 26.73 -6.04
CA LEU A 242 -15.79 27.63 -6.43
C LEU A 242 -16.03 28.37 -7.76
N ASP A 243 -17.23 28.25 -8.31
CA ASP A 243 -17.70 28.71 -9.63
C ASP A 243 -17.39 30.15 -10.07
N ASP A 244 -17.16 31.07 -9.13
CA ASP A 244 -16.92 32.48 -9.42
C ASP A 244 -15.44 32.80 -9.72
N LEU A 245 -14.55 31.82 -9.64
CA LEU A 245 -13.12 32.01 -9.92
C LEU A 245 -12.77 31.83 -11.42
N GLY A 246 -13.66 31.25 -12.24
CA GLY A 246 -13.51 31.15 -13.69
C GLY A 246 -14.44 30.08 -14.30
N SER A 247 -14.77 30.19 -15.59
CA SER A 247 -15.79 29.33 -16.23
C SER A 247 -15.44 27.84 -16.35
N ASN A 248 -14.23 27.42 -15.96
CA ASN A 248 -13.75 26.03 -15.97
C ASN A 248 -13.09 25.55 -14.65
N GLU A 249 -12.98 26.41 -13.62
CA GLU A 249 -12.18 26.12 -12.41
C GLU A 249 -12.88 25.17 -11.40
N ASN A 250 -14.04 24.65 -11.79
CA ASN A 250 -14.83 23.75 -10.96
C ASN A 250 -14.38 22.30 -11.04
N SER A 251 -13.54 21.95 -12.02
CA SER A 251 -13.19 20.58 -12.33
C SER A 251 -11.69 20.40 -12.20
N TRP A 252 -11.26 19.78 -11.12
CA TRP A 252 -9.86 19.45 -10.88
C TRP A 252 -9.51 18.24 -11.74
N ASP A 253 -8.60 18.45 -12.67
CA ASP A 253 -8.01 17.35 -13.41
C ASP A 253 -7.05 16.60 -12.49
N LEU A 254 -7.44 15.39 -12.08
CA LEU A 254 -6.62 14.52 -11.25
C LEU A 254 -5.35 14.09 -11.98
N ASP A 255 -5.28 14.22 -13.31
CA ASP A 255 -4.05 14.00 -14.07
C ASP A 255 -2.96 15.04 -13.71
N THR A 256 -3.35 16.25 -13.26
CA THR A 256 -2.42 17.35 -12.93
C THR A 256 -2.42 17.78 -11.46
N ALA A 257 -3.51 17.53 -10.73
CA ALA A 257 -3.74 18.09 -9.40
C ALA A 257 -3.70 17.05 -8.26
N TYR A 258 -3.34 15.80 -8.56
CA TYR A 258 -3.18 14.76 -7.54
C TYR A 258 -1.92 15.01 -6.72
N LEU A 259 -2.07 15.02 -5.39
CA LEU A 259 -0.97 15.07 -4.43
C LEU A 259 -0.75 13.66 -3.86
N SER A 260 0.48 13.16 -4.01
CA SER A 260 0.93 11.95 -3.32
C SER A 260 0.95 12.21 -1.82
N LEU A 261 0.25 11.40 -1.04
CA LEU A 261 0.15 11.55 0.43
C LEU A 261 0.94 10.46 1.14
N GLU A 262 1.37 10.76 2.37
CA GLU A 262 2.05 9.79 3.21
C GLU A 262 1.07 8.89 3.96
N ALA A 263 1.45 7.62 4.12
CA ALA A 263 0.77 6.68 4.98
C ALA A 263 1.77 5.88 5.82
N LEU A 264 1.29 5.39 6.96
CA LEU A 264 1.98 4.39 7.76
C LEU A 264 1.39 3.02 7.46
N ALA A 265 2.24 2.04 7.15
CA ALA A 265 1.86 0.65 7.24
C ALA A 265 2.10 0.18 8.69
N PRO A 266 1.05 -0.16 9.47
CA PRO A 266 1.22 -0.97 10.66
C PRO A 266 1.87 -2.28 10.21
N ARG A 267 2.95 -2.69 10.89
CA ARG A 267 3.69 -3.90 10.50
C ARG A 267 2.79 -5.12 10.67
N VAL A 268 2.19 -5.59 9.57
CA VAL A 268 1.78 -6.99 9.44
C VAL A 268 3.07 -7.76 9.22
N THR A 269 3.48 -8.52 10.22
CA THR A 269 4.67 -9.37 10.12
C THR A 269 4.40 -10.50 9.14
N ASP A 270 4.71 -10.31 7.85
CA ASP A 270 4.79 -11.40 6.86
C ASP A 270 5.92 -12.40 7.18
N ARG A 271 6.79 -12.05 8.13
CA ARG A 271 7.85 -12.89 8.69
C ARG A 271 7.68 -13.00 10.22
N PRO A 272 6.73 -13.82 10.72
CA PRO A 272 6.51 -14.00 12.16
C PRO A 272 7.73 -14.60 12.90
N ASP A 273 8.70 -15.15 12.17
CA ASP A 273 9.87 -15.85 12.72
C ASP A 273 11.08 -14.93 13.04
N ARG A 274 11.01 -13.63 12.72
CA ARG A 274 12.05 -12.64 13.10
C ARG A 274 11.67 -11.99 14.45
N PRO A 275 12.37 -12.27 15.56
CA PRO A 275 11.96 -11.84 16.90
C PRO A 275 11.99 -10.32 17.16
N ASP A 276 12.56 -9.52 16.25
CA ASP A 276 12.90 -8.11 16.52
C ASP A 276 12.28 -7.11 15.52
N SER A 277 11.35 -7.55 14.66
CA SER A 277 10.62 -6.65 13.75
C SER A 277 9.72 -5.63 14.49
N ALA A 278 9.52 -5.79 15.80
CA ALA A 278 8.75 -4.87 16.65
C ALA A 278 9.47 -3.54 16.94
N ASN A 279 10.79 -3.47 16.79
CA ASN A 279 11.60 -2.31 17.21
C ASN A 279 11.93 -1.31 16.10
N LEU A 280 11.72 -1.69 14.84
CA LEU A 280 11.87 -0.76 13.73
C LEU A 280 10.64 0.14 13.66
N ARG A 281 10.89 1.46 13.69
CA ARG A 281 9.84 2.47 13.52
C ARG A 281 9.19 2.28 12.15
N PRO A 282 7.85 2.20 12.04
CA PRO A 282 7.20 2.33 10.74
C PRO A 282 7.43 3.77 10.28
N GLU A 283 8.18 3.93 9.20
CA GLU A 283 8.41 5.24 8.60
C GLU A 283 7.22 5.61 7.72
N PRO A 284 6.80 6.89 7.73
CA PRO A 284 5.91 7.41 6.71
C PRO A 284 6.48 7.12 5.33
N GLN A 285 5.64 6.55 4.46
CA GLN A 285 5.99 6.30 3.07
C GLN A 285 4.90 6.86 2.17
N ARG A 286 5.27 7.22 0.94
CA ARG A 286 4.29 7.65 -0.06
C ARG A 286 3.35 6.50 -0.40
N ILE A 287 2.07 6.81 -0.55
CA ILE A 287 1.02 5.80 -0.69
C ILE A 287 1.23 4.89 -1.92
N GLU A 288 1.86 5.40 -2.96
CA GLU A 288 2.20 4.69 -4.20
C GLU A 288 3.22 3.57 -3.95
N GLU A 289 4.26 3.84 -3.15
CA GLU A 289 5.27 2.86 -2.77
C GLU A 289 4.65 1.72 -1.96
N LEU A 290 3.68 2.06 -1.10
CA LEU A 290 2.99 1.12 -0.25
C LEU A 290 2.02 0.23 -1.04
N LEU A 291 1.25 0.79 -1.95
CA LEU A 291 0.21 0.05 -2.67
C LEU A 291 0.75 -0.86 -3.77
N GLY A 292 1.86 -0.51 -4.42
CA GLY A 292 2.38 -1.30 -5.55
C GLY A 292 2.75 -2.73 -5.15
N SER A 293 3.37 -2.88 -3.98
CA SER A 293 3.81 -4.17 -3.44
C SER A 293 2.67 -4.99 -2.80
N ARG A 294 1.53 -4.36 -2.48
CA ARG A 294 0.45 -4.97 -1.70
C ARG A 294 -0.70 -5.46 -2.57
N PRO A 295 -1.05 -6.74 -2.53
CA PRO A 295 -2.19 -7.23 -3.31
C PRO A 295 -3.52 -6.72 -2.77
N ARG A 296 -3.65 -6.57 -1.44
CA ARG A 296 -4.88 -6.18 -0.75
C ARG A 296 -4.56 -5.21 0.37
N ALA A 297 -5.19 -4.04 0.37
CA ALA A 297 -4.93 -3.00 1.37
C ALA A 297 -6.21 -2.36 1.92
N VAL A 298 -6.22 -2.08 3.23
CA VAL A 298 -7.24 -1.26 3.90
C VAL A 298 -6.64 0.10 4.19
N LEU A 299 -7.13 1.15 3.54
CA LEU A 299 -6.71 2.51 3.80
C LEU A 299 -7.62 3.20 4.82
N ARG A 300 -7.07 3.46 6.00
CA ARG A 300 -7.68 4.24 7.09
C ARG A 300 -7.28 5.70 6.97
N GLY A 301 -8.20 6.61 7.26
CA GLY A 301 -7.87 8.03 7.35
C GLY A 301 -9.08 8.87 7.71
N GLU A 302 -8.84 10.08 8.22
CA GLU A 302 -9.90 11.00 8.65
C GLU A 302 -10.83 11.46 7.52
N ALA A 303 -11.93 12.10 7.88
CA ALA A 303 -12.77 12.79 6.92
C ALA A 303 -11.96 13.87 6.18
N GLY A 304 -12.10 13.95 4.86
CA GLY A 304 -11.35 14.92 4.04
C GLY A 304 -9.88 14.57 3.80
N ALA A 305 -9.38 13.43 4.29
CA ALA A 305 -7.97 13.04 4.13
C ALA A 305 -7.57 12.63 2.69
N GLY A 306 -8.51 12.51 1.75
CA GLY A 306 -8.20 12.21 0.33
C GLY A 306 -8.37 10.74 -0.10
N LYS A 307 -8.96 9.88 0.74
CA LYS A 307 -9.18 8.44 0.42
C LYS A 307 -9.96 8.21 -0.88
N THR A 308 -11.10 8.89 -1.05
CA THR A 308 -11.91 8.80 -2.28
C THR A 308 -11.17 9.36 -3.48
N THR A 309 -10.38 10.43 -3.30
CA THR A 309 -9.52 11.01 -4.34
C THR A 309 -8.50 10.00 -4.85
N LEU A 310 -7.85 9.27 -3.95
CA LEU A 310 -6.92 8.19 -4.31
C LEU A 310 -7.64 7.07 -5.09
N VAL A 311 -8.83 6.64 -4.66
CA VAL A 311 -9.62 5.62 -5.37
C VAL A 311 -9.92 6.06 -6.80
N TRP A 312 -10.34 7.31 -7.00
CA TRP A 312 -10.68 7.83 -8.33
C TRP A 312 -9.44 7.96 -9.21
N TRP A 313 -8.33 8.45 -8.65
CA TRP A 313 -7.06 8.54 -9.33
C TRP A 313 -6.56 7.16 -9.79
N LEU A 314 -6.55 6.16 -8.89
CA LEU A 314 -6.20 4.78 -9.24
C LEU A 314 -7.10 4.23 -10.35
N ALA A 315 -8.42 4.45 -10.27
CA ALA A 315 -9.35 3.99 -11.30
C ALA A 315 -9.04 4.62 -12.68
N SER A 316 -8.86 5.93 -12.74
CA SER A 316 -8.57 6.65 -13.99
C SER A 316 -7.24 6.20 -14.61
N HIS A 317 -6.18 6.17 -13.81
CA HIS A 317 -4.83 5.96 -14.31
C HIS A 317 -4.50 4.47 -14.57
N ALA A 318 -5.01 3.53 -13.76
CA ALA A 318 -4.81 2.10 -13.98
C ALA A 318 -5.39 1.64 -15.31
N ALA A 319 -6.63 2.05 -15.61
CA ALA A 319 -7.33 1.73 -16.85
C ALA A 319 -6.59 2.28 -18.09
N CYS A 320 -5.92 3.43 -17.94
CA CYS A 320 -5.21 4.09 -19.04
C CYS A 320 -3.71 3.76 -19.11
N ARG A 321 -3.20 2.95 -18.18
CA ARG A 321 -1.77 2.59 -18.07
C ARG A 321 -0.85 3.80 -17.88
N THR A 322 -1.26 4.71 -17.01
CA THR A 322 -0.56 5.99 -16.75
C THR A 322 -0.14 6.15 -15.29
N LEU A 323 -0.26 5.10 -14.47
CA LEU A 323 0.28 5.11 -13.11
C LEU A 323 1.82 5.15 -13.15
N PRO A 324 2.44 5.76 -12.13
CA PRO A 324 3.91 5.88 -12.03
C PRO A 324 4.58 4.51 -11.82
N GLU A 325 5.92 4.47 -11.86
CA GLU A 325 6.70 3.22 -11.86
C GLU A 325 6.44 2.35 -10.62
N GLU A 326 6.25 2.99 -9.46
CA GLU A 326 5.96 2.36 -8.17
C GLU A 326 4.66 1.54 -8.22
N LEU A 327 3.71 1.97 -9.05
CA LEU A 327 2.40 1.34 -9.24
C LEU A 327 2.27 0.63 -10.60
N ALA A 328 3.39 0.35 -11.28
CA ALA A 328 3.39 -0.29 -12.59
C ALA A 328 2.63 -1.63 -12.60
N ALA A 329 2.57 -2.35 -11.48
CA ALA A 329 1.82 -3.61 -11.34
C ALA A 329 0.29 -3.44 -11.46
N LEU A 330 -0.23 -2.23 -11.24
CA LEU A 330 -1.66 -1.91 -11.36
C LEU A 330 -2.02 -1.43 -12.78
N ASN A 331 -1.04 -1.04 -13.59
CA ASN A 331 -1.27 -0.58 -14.96
C ASN A 331 -1.82 -1.71 -15.83
N GLY A 332 -2.99 -1.47 -16.44
CA GLY A 332 -3.65 -2.43 -17.32
C GLY A 332 -4.62 -3.37 -16.61
N LEU A 333 -4.76 -3.27 -15.28
CA LEU A 333 -5.89 -3.86 -14.56
C LEU A 333 -7.18 -3.10 -14.88
N ILE A 334 -8.30 -3.80 -14.80
CA ILE A 334 -9.64 -3.28 -15.03
C ILE A 334 -10.23 -2.87 -13.68
N PRO A 335 -10.39 -1.55 -13.42
CA PRO A 335 -10.88 -1.07 -12.14
C PRO A 335 -12.39 -1.22 -12.02
N PHE A 336 -12.84 -1.87 -10.95
CA PHE A 336 -14.24 -1.90 -10.53
C PHE A 336 -14.39 -1.04 -9.26
N VAL A 337 -14.88 0.19 -9.44
CA VAL A 337 -15.17 1.09 -8.31
C VAL A 337 -16.51 0.70 -7.69
N VAL A 338 -16.49 0.34 -6.41
CA VAL A 338 -17.63 -0.10 -5.62
C VAL A 338 -17.90 0.94 -4.51
N PRO A 339 -18.71 1.98 -4.79
CA PRO A 339 -19.08 2.97 -3.79
C PRO A 339 -20.14 2.37 -2.86
N MET A 340 -19.71 1.84 -1.71
CA MET A 340 -20.58 1.06 -0.80
C MET A 340 -21.81 1.84 -0.34
N ARG A 341 -21.66 3.16 -0.14
CA ARG A 341 -22.73 4.09 0.24
C ARG A 341 -23.90 4.07 -0.75
N SER A 342 -23.58 4.25 -2.02
CA SER A 342 -24.59 4.38 -3.09
C SER A 342 -25.24 3.04 -3.43
N LEU A 343 -24.59 1.91 -3.14
CA LEU A 343 -25.16 0.58 -3.30
C LEU A 343 -26.17 0.25 -2.19
N THR A 344 -25.84 0.54 -0.94
CA THR A 344 -26.74 0.31 0.18
C THR A 344 -27.98 1.20 0.12
N ALA A 345 -27.85 2.44 -0.38
CA ALA A 345 -29.00 3.31 -0.66
C ALA A 345 -29.99 2.68 -1.67
N GLN A 346 -29.52 1.79 -2.53
CA GLN A 346 -30.34 1.02 -3.48
C GLN A 346 -30.79 -0.33 -2.92
N GLY A 347 -30.51 -0.62 -1.65
CA GLY A 347 -30.80 -1.90 -0.99
C GLY A 347 -29.85 -3.04 -1.37
N ILE A 348 -28.68 -2.73 -1.94
CA ILE A 348 -27.71 -3.73 -2.41
C ILE A 348 -26.49 -3.72 -1.49
N THR A 349 -26.32 -4.77 -0.69
CA THR A 349 -25.13 -4.97 0.17
C THR A 349 -24.21 -6.10 -0.33
N THR A 350 -24.68 -6.91 -1.28
CA THR A 350 -23.97 -8.09 -1.79
C THR A 350 -23.95 -8.12 -3.33
N PRO A 351 -23.21 -7.23 -4.00
CA PRO A 351 -23.22 -7.13 -5.45
C PRO A 351 -22.58 -8.37 -6.12
N THR A 352 -23.29 -9.01 -7.05
CA THR A 352 -22.74 -10.12 -7.83
C THR A 352 -21.69 -9.63 -8.84
N PRO A 353 -20.77 -10.50 -9.33
CA PRO A 353 -19.82 -10.13 -10.38
C PRO A 353 -20.47 -9.47 -11.61
N ALA A 354 -21.68 -9.90 -11.98
CA ALA A 354 -22.43 -9.34 -13.10
C ALA A 354 -22.83 -7.87 -12.91
N LEU A 355 -22.92 -7.39 -11.66
CA LEU A 355 -23.24 -5.99 -11.34
C LEU A 355 -22.02 -5.07 -11.42
N LEU A 356 -20.80 -5.60 -11.21
CA LEU A 356 -19.57 -4.79 -11.14
C LEU A 356 -19.38 -3.79 -12.30
N PRO A 357 -19.62 -4.14 -13.58
CA PRO A 357 -19.48 -3.19 -14.69
C PRO A 357 -20.47 -2.01 -14.62
N THR A 358 -21.60 -2.20 -13.97
CA THR A 358 -22.74 -1.26 -13.96
C THR A 358 -22.84 -0.42 -12.69
N ILE A 359 -22.20 -0.84 -11.59
CA ILE A 359 -22.26 -0.17 -10.27
C ILE A 359 -21.83 1.31 -10.38
N ALA A 360 -20.77 1.58 -11.13
CA ALA A 360 -20.24 2.93 -11.35
C ALA A 360 -21.09 3.80 -12.31
N ARG A 361 -22.15 3.23 -12.92
CA ARG A 361 -23.05 3.91 -13.88
C ARG A 361 -22.32 4.64 -15.02
N LEU A 362 -21.29 3.99 -15.56
CA LEU A 362 -20.50 4.53 -16.65
C LEU A 362 -21.34 4.68 -17.92
N GLN A 363 -21.10 5.73 -18.69
CA GLN A 363 -21.72 5.97 -19.99
C GLN A 363 -21.07 5.08 -21.06
N VAL A 364 -21.36 3.78 -20.99
CA VAL A 364 -20.83 2.74 -21.89
C VAL A 364 -21.94 1.75 -22.25
N ASP A 365 -21.82 1.12 -23.41
CA ASP A 365 -22.72 0.05 -23.85
C ASP A 365 -22.78 -1.11 -22.83
N LYS A 366 -23.76 -1.99 -23.00
CA LYS A 366 -23.92 -3.17 -22.13
C LYS A 366 -22.68 -4.07 -22.24
N ALA A 367 -22.13 -4.46 -21.09
CA ALA A 367 -21.03 -5.42 -21.01
C ALA A 367 -21.37 -6.75 -21.69
N PRO A 368 -20.41 -7.40 -22.37
CA PRO A 368 -20.56 -8.78 -22.83
C PRO A 368 -20.95 -9.70 -21.68
N SER A 369 -21.78 -10.71 -21.98
CA SER A 369 -22.25 -11.65 -20.95
C SER A 369 -21.07 -12.33 -20.25
N GLY A 370 -21.07 -12.31 -18.92
CA GLY A 370 -20.02 -12.92 -18.09
C GLY A 370 -18.66 -12.22 -18.09
N TRP A 371 -18.53 -11.05 -18.73
CA TRP A 371 -17.24 -10.34 -18.87
C TRP A 371 -16.55 -10.08 -17.52
N ALA A 372 -17.25 -9.52 -16.54
CA ALA A 372 -16.66 -9.26 -15.23
C ALA A 372 -16.16 -10.53 -14.51
N GLY A 373 -16.87 -11.65 -14.66
CA GLY A 373 -16.44 -12.94 -14.13
C GLY A 373 -15.11 -13.37 -14.77
N ARG A 374 -14.99 -13.28 -16.09
CA ARG A 374 -13.74 -13.58 -16.81
C ARG A 374 -12.59 -12.64 -16.43
N VAL A 375 -12.87 -11.36 -16.16
CA VAL A 375 -11.86 -10.39 -15.70
C VAL A 375 -11.33 -10.77 -14.32
N LEU A 376 -12.21 -11.19 -13.41
CA LEU A 376 -11.86 -11.67 -12.07
C LEU A 376 -11.08 -12.99 -12.12
N GLU A 377 -11.54 -13.96 -12.91
CA GLU A 377 -10.86 -15.26 -13.11
C GLU A 377 -9.46 -15.09 -13.70
N ALA A 378 -9.27 -14.12 -14.60
CA ALA A 378 -7.99 -13.83 -15.21
C ALA A 378 -7.01 -13.04 -14.30
N GLY A 379 -7.40 -12.70 -13.06
CA GLY A 379 -6.59 -11.88 -12.15
C GLY A 379 -6.37 -10.45 -12.63
N ARG A 380 -7.19 -9.96 -13.58
CA ARG A 380 -7.06 -8.61 -14.17
C ARG A 380 -7.92 -7.56 -13.45
N ALA A 381 -8.65 -7.94 -12.41
CA ALA A 381 -9.54 -7.05 -11.67
C ALA A 381 -8.76 -6.22 -10.64
N LEU A 382 -9.02 -4.92 -10.64
CA LEU A 382 -8.67 -4.00 -9.55
C LEU A 382 -9.96 -3.58 -8.85
N LEU A 383 -10.26 -4.17 -7.69
CA LEU A 383 -11.45 -3.87 -6.93
C LEU A 383 -11.19 -2.68 -5.99
N LEU A 384 -11.96 -1.60 -6.16
CA LEU A 384 -11.80 -0.36 -5.39
C LEU A 384 -13.06 -0.10 -4.57
N VAL A 385 -13.07 -0.55 -3.32
CA VAL A 385 -14.21 -0.48 -2.41
C VAL A 385 -14.14 0.82 -1.61
N ASP A 386 -14.99 1.79 -1.95
CA ASP A 386 -14.95 3.13 -1.36
C ASP A 386 -16.04 3.32 -0.28
N GLY A 387 -15.61 3.70 0.93
CA GLY A 387 -16.47 4.14 2.00
C GLY A 387 -17.21 3.02 2.73
N LEU A 388 -16.51 1.93 3.06
CA LEU A 388 -17.10 0.79 3.76
C LEU A 388 -17.50 1.13 5.22
N ASP A 389 -16.89 2.16 5.81
CA ASP A 389 -17.22 2.73 7.12
C ASP A 389 -18.60 3.40 7.18
N GLU A 390 -19.09 3.89 6.05
CA GLU A 390 -20.33 4.65 5.97
C GLU A 390 -21.57 3.77 5.80
N LEU A 391 -21.39 2.45 5.89
CA LEU A 391 -22.49 1.53 6.07
C LEU A 391 -23.02 1.62 7.51
N PRO A 392 -24.35 1.60 7.70
CA PRO A 392 -24.94 1.34 9.01
C PRO A 392 -24.32 0.09 9.64
N GLN A 393 -24.16 0.10 10.97
CA GLN A 393 -23.58 -1.03 11.71
C GLN A 393 -24.16 -2.43 11.32
N PRO A 394 -25.48 -2.62 11.12
CA PRO A 394 -26.02 -3.93 10.71
C PRO A 394 -25.59 -4.38 9.31
N ASP A 395 -25.26 -3.45 8.41
CA ASP A 395 -24.93 -3.74 7.00
C ASP A 395 -23.44 -4.03 6.79
N ARG A 396 -22.57 -3.68 7.75
CA ARG A 396 -21.12 -3.91 7.69
C ARG A 396 -20.77 -5.40 7.66
N GLY A 397 -21.45 -6.23 8.44
CA GLY A 397 -21.23 -7.67 8.50
C GLY A 397 -21.50 -8.38 7.16
N PRO A 398 -22.70 -8.20 6.57
CA PRO A 398 -23.02 -8.71 5.23
C PRO A 398 -22.04 -8.25 4.15
N ALA A 399 -21.67 -6.96 4.14
CA ALA A 399 -20.71 -6.43 3.17
C ALA A 399 -19.32 -7.06 3.30
N ARG A 400 -18.81 -7.21 4.54
CA ARG A 400 -17.54 -7.92 4.78
C ARG A 400 -17.60 -9.36 4.27
N LYS A 401 -18.68 -10.08 4.59
CA LYS A 401 -18.84 -11.48 4.15
C LYS A 401 -18.84 -11.60 2.64
N TRP A 402 -19.56 -10.72 1.94
CA TRP A 402 -19.55 -10.67 0.48
C TRP A 402 -18.15 -10.47 -0.08
N LEU A 403 -17.40 -9.49 0.44
CA LEU A 403 -16.04 -9.20 -0.01
C LEU A 403 -15.12 -10.41 0.22
N ALA A 404 -15.22 -11.04 1.39
CA ALA A 404 -14.44 -12.23 1.73
C ALA A 404 -14.76 -13.41 0.80
N ASP A 405 -16.04 -13.66 0.50
CA ASP A 405 -16.46 -14.75 -0.38
C ASP A 405 -16.01 -14.51 -1.83
N LEU A 406 -16.07 -13.26 -2.32
CA LEU A 406 -15.59 -12.87 -3.64
C LEU A 406 -14.07 -13.07 -3.78
N LEU A 407 -13.29 -12.60 -2.80
CA LEU A 407 -11.82 -12.67 -2.81
C LEU A 407 -11.28 -14.08 -2.54
N ARG A 408 -12.09 -14.96 -1.93
CA ARG A 408 -11.78 -16.40 -1.82
C ARG A 408 -11.99 -17.13 -3.14
N MET A 409 -13.01 -16.74 -3.90
CA MET A 409 -13.28 -17.29 -5.24
C MET A 409 -12.25 -16.80 -6.28
N TYR A 410 -11.79 -15.55 -6.16
CA TYR A 410 -10.89 -14.91 -7.11
C TYR A 410 -9.63 -14.37 -6.40
N PRO A 411 -8.68 -15.25 -6.02
CA PRO A 411 -7.56 -14.90 -5.13
C PRO A 411 -6.62 -13.84 -5.70
N ASP A 412 -6.43 -13.81 -7.02
CA ASP A 412 -5.51 -12.88 -7.69
C ASP A 412 -6.08 -11.46 -7.87
N THR A 413 -7.29 -11.20 -7.36
CA THR A 413 -7.91 -9.87 -7.44
C THR A 413 -7.16 -8.87 -6.56
N ARG A 414 -6.66 -7.79 -7.16
CA ARG A 414 -6.11 -6.64 -6.42
C ARG A 414 -7.25 -5.88 -5.77
N CYS A 415 -7.11 -5.48 -4.51
CA CYS A 415 -8.21 -4.85 -3.77
C CYS A 415 -7.74 -3.71 -2.85
N LEU A 416 -8.40 -2.55 -2.95
CA LEU A 416 -8.24 -1.43 -2.01
C LEU A 416 -9.59 -1.15 -1.36
N VAL A 417 -9.62 -1.12 -0.02
CA VAL A 417 -10.80 -0.78 0.78
C VAL A 417 -10.52 0.51 1.55
N THR A 418 -11.43 1.49 1.52
CA THR A 418 -11.29 2.72 2.32
C THR A 418 -12.23 2.71 3.54
N VAL A 419 -11.71 3.10 4.71
CA VAL A 419 -12.47 3.21 5.97
C VAL A 419 -12.01 4.42 6.81
N ARG A 420 -12.80 4.81 7.81
CA ARG A 420 -12.38 5.76 8.87
C ARG A 420 -11.61 5.05 9.98
N PRO A 421 -10.75 5.76 10.74
CA PRO A 421 -9.83 5.14 11.69
C PRO A 421 -10.52 4.29 12.76
N LEU A 422 -11.64 4.77 13.31
CA LEU A 422 -12.37 4.11 14.41
C LEU A 422 -13.60 3.30 13.95
N ALA A 423 -13.95 3.33 12.66
CA ALA A 423 -15.18 2.70 12.17
C ALA A 423 -15.18 1.17 12.25
N VAL A 424 -14.01 0.55 12.23
CA VAL A 424 -13.82 -0.90 12.30
C VAL A 424 -12.60 -1.22 13.16
N GLU A 425 -12.62 -2.35 13.86
CA GLU A 425 -11.50 -2.81 14.69
C GLU A 425 -10.20 -2.91 13.86
N HIS A 426 -9.04 -2.81 14.52
CA HIS A 426 -7.77 -3.13 13.85
C HIS A 426 -7.75 -4.59 13.40
N SER A 427 -7.09 -4.85 12.27
CA SER A 427 -7.00 -6.17 11.63
C SER A 427 -8.35 -6.73 11.17
N TRP A 428 -9.36 -5.88 10.93
CA TRP A 428 -10.72 -6.32 10.61
C TRP A 428 -10.81 -7.20 9.36
N LEU A 429 -9.94 -6.96 8.36
CA LEU A 429 -9.84 -7.76 7.13
C LEU A 429 -8.52 -8.54 7.03
N ALA A 430 -7.77 -8.69 8.13
CA ALA A 430 -6.47 -9.34 8.11
C ALA A 430 -6.58 -10.83 7.77
N SER A 431 -7.66 -11.52 8.19
CA SER A 431 -7.92 -12.92 7.83
C SER A 431 -8.14 -13.15 6.32
N GLU A 432 -8.44 -12.10 5.59
CA GLU A 432 -8.67 -12.07 4.15
C GLU A 432 -7.42 -11.61 3.39
N GLY A 433 -6.27 -11.50 4.08
CA GLY A 433 -4.98 -11.12 3.52
C GLY A 433 -4.81 -9.62 3.25
N PHE A 434 -5.60 -8.76 3.91
CA PHE A 434 -5.43 -7.32 3.82
C PHE A 434 -4.36 -6.81 4.77
N GLU A 435 -3.49 -5.96 4.25
CA GLU A 435 -2.63 -5.10 5.06
C GLU A 435 -3.31 -3.77 5.35
N GLU A 436 -3.24 -3.30 6.59
CA GLU A 436 -3.76 -1.97 6.93
C GLU A 436 -2.75 -0.89 6.55
N LEU A 437 -3.23 0.27 6.13
CA LEU A 437 -2.47 1.48 5.88
C LEU A 437 -3.21 2.63 6.56
N GLN A 438 -2.50 3.48 7.29
CA GLN A 438 -3.05 4.68 7.92
C GLN A 438 -2.54 5.91 7.18
N LEU A 439 -3.43 6.58 6.46
CA LEU A 439 -3.15 7.85 5.80
C LEU A 439 -2.86 8.91 6.86
N LEU A 440 -1.73 9.60 6.70
CA LEU A 440 -1.31 10.65 7.61
C LEU A 440 -1.93 11.99 7.22
N PRO A 441 -2.08 12.92 8.18
CA PRO A 441 -2.33 14.33 7.86
C PRO A 441 -1.20 14.86 6.97
N MET A 442 -1.50 15.83 6.11
CA MET A 442 -0.48 16.46 5.27
C MET A 442 0.65 17.02 6.13
N SER A 443 1.87 16.68 5.77
CA SER A 443 3.07 17.30 6.32
C SER A 443 3.15 18.78 5.91
N ASP A 444 4.03 19.52 6.55
CA ASP A 444 4.24 20.93 6.20
C ASP A 444 4.75 21.06 4.75
N ASP A 445 5.55 20.10 4.27
CA ASP A 445 6.03 20.03 2.87
C ASP A 445 4.90 19.64 1.89
N ASP A 446 3.99 18.76 2.29
CA ASP A 446 2.80 18.41 1.50
C ASP A 446 1.88 19.62 1.33
N ILE A 447 1.70 20.44 2.37
CA ILE A 447 0.91 21.68 2.29
C ILE A 447 1.54 22.64 1.27
N GLN A 448 2.87 22.83 1.29
CA GLN A 448 3.55 23.68 0.31
C GLN A 448 3.40 23.14 -1.11
N SER A 449 3.59 21.83 -1.28
CA SER A 449 3.43 21.14 -2.56
C SER A 449 2.00 21.28 -3.09
N PHE A 450 1.00 21.13 -2.22
CA PHE A 450 -0.41 21.31 -2.55
C PHE A 450 -0.69 22.72 -3.06
N VAL A 451 -0.20 23.75 -2.37
CA VAL A 451 -0.37 25.16 -2.79
C VAL A 451 0.21 25.38 -4.18
N THR A 452 1.41 24.87 -4.46
CA THR A 452 2.03 25.00 -5.79
C THR A 452 1.24 24.29 -6.88
N VAL A 453 0.87 23.03 -6.66
CA VAL A 453 0.07 22.24 -7.62
C VAL A 453 -1.28 22.91 -7.89
N TRP A 454 -1.93 23.42 -6.85
CA TRP A 454 -3.19 24.15 -6.95
C TRP A 454 -3.09 25.39 -7.82
N HIS A 455 -2.09 26.23 -7.55
CA HIS A 455 -1.87 27.45 -8.31
C HIS A 455 -1.38 27.18 -9.75
N GLU A 456 -0.68 26.06 -9.98
CA GLU A 456 -0.30 25.61 -11.33
C GLU A 456 -1.52 25.22 -12.15
N ALA A 457 -2.41 24.40 -11.58
CA ALA A 457 -3.68 24.06 -12.21
C ALA A 457 -4.47 25.33 -12.56
N ALA A 458 -4.59 26.29 -11.63
CA ALA A 458 -5.25 27.57 -11.88
C ALA A 458 -4.62 28.38 -13.03
N ARG A 459 -3.29 28.33 -13.20
CA ARG A 459 -2.58 29.04 -14.29
C ARG A 459 -2.79 28.41 -15.67
N LEU A 460 -2.98 27.09 -15.74
CA LEU A 460 -3.24 26.37 -16.99
C LEU A 460 -4.59 26.78 -17.62
N GLU A 461 -5.50 27.27 -16.79
CA GLU A 461 -6.82 27.73 -17.22
C GLU A 461 -6.86 29.18 -17.73
N CYS A 462 -5.84 29.99 -17.44
CA CYS A 462 -5.76 31.37 -17.93
C CYS A 462 -5.69 31.43 -19.47
N ARG A 463 -6.72 32.00 -20.11
CA ARG A 463 -6.81 32.17 -21.57
C ARG A 463 -7.16 33.62 -21.96
N GLY A 464 -6.74 34.05 -23.15
CA GLY A 464 -7.09 35.36 -23.71
C GLY A 464 -6.07 36.47 -23.43
N SER A 465 -6.44 37.72 -23.75
CA SER A 465 -5.52 38.87 -23.81
C SER A 465 -4.99 39.37 -22.46
N ARG A 466 -5.55 38.91 -21.34
CA ARG A 466 -5.11 39.26 -19.97
C ARG A 466 -4.41 38.12 -19.23
N ALA A 467 -4.19 36.97 -19.87
CA ALA A 467 -3.66 35.77 -19.21
C ALA A 467 -2.30 36.00 -18.53
N GLU A 468 -1.43 36.85 -19.08
CA GLU A 468 -0.11 37.11 -18.48
C GLU A 468 -0.19 37.88 -17.15
N GLN A 469 -1.08 38.87 -17.08
CA GLN A 469 -1.30 39.65 -15.85
C GLN A 469 -1.95 38.79 -14.76
N GLU A 470 -2.87 37.91 -15.15
CA GLU A 470 -3.55 36.99 -14.25
C GLU A 470 -2.59 35.92 -13.70
N ARG A 471 -1.72 35.35 -14.54
CA ARG A 471 -0.66 34.43 -14.10
C ARG A 471 0.32 35.10 -13.14
N ALA A 472 0.72 36.34 -13.41
CA ALA A 472 1.59 37.10 -12.50
C ALA A 472 0.93 37.39 -11.14
N HIS A 473 -0.38 37.68 -11.13
CA HIS A 473 -1.15 37.85 -9.90
C HIS A 473 -1.27 36.54 -9.10
N LEU A 474 -1.58 35.42 -9.77
CA LEU A 474 -1.62 34.09 -9.15
C LEU A 474 -0.26 33.71 -8.53
N ALA A 475 0.85 34.02 -9.21
CA ALA A 475 2.20 33.78 -8.67
C ALA A 475 2.54 34.67 -7.46
N ALA A 476 1.90 35.84 -7.31
CA ALA A 476 2.03 36.66 -6.12
C ALA A 476 1.21 36.09 -4.94
N LEU A 477 -0.03 35.66 -5.22
CA LEU A 477 -0.89 35.03 -4.22
C LEU A 477 -0.32 33.70 -3.71
N GLU A 478 0.25 32.87 -4.60
CA GLU A 478 0.91 31.62 -4.23
C GLU A 478 2.03 31.87 -3.21
N ARG A 479 2.92 32.84 -3.50
CA ARG A 479 4.04 33.20 -2.61
C ARG A 479 3.56 33.76 -1.27
N ASP A 480 2.51 34.57 -1.29
CA ASP A 480 1.92 35.14 -0.08
C ASP A 480 1.29 34.06 0.80
N LEU A 481 0.50 33.16 0.22
CA LEU A 481 -0.13 32.06 0.95
C LEU A 481 0.91 31.07 1.51
N ALA A 482 1.94 30.73 0.74
CA ALA A 482 3.05 29.90 1.20
C ALA A 482 3.72 30.50 2.45
N GLN A 483 3.97 31.82 2.44
CA GLN A 483 4.53 32.53 3.60
C GLN A 483 3.56 32.59 4.78
N GLU A 484 2.27 32.80 4.54
CA GLU A 484 1.26 32.82 5.60
C GLU A 484 1.17 31.46 6.30
N PHE A 485 1.23 30.36 5.53
CA PHE A 485 1.35 29.02 6.11
C PHE A 485 2.62 28.89 6.94
N GLN A 486 3.79 29.33 6.48
CA GLN A 486 5.02 29.26 7.30
C GLN A 486 4.91 30.04 8.62
N ARG A 487 4.19 31.16 8.63
CA ARG A 487 4.12 32.08 9.79
C ARG A 487 3.01 31.73 10.79
N ASN A 488 1.94 31.09 10.35
CA ASN A 488 0.74 30.86 11.16
C ASN A 488 0.49 29.36 11.40
N ALA A 489 0.93 28.86 12.55
CA ALA A 489 0.76 27.45 12.93
C ALA A 489 -0.71 27.01 12.98
N GLY A 490 -1.61 27.86 13.49
CA GLY A 490 -3.04 27.53 13.55
C GLY A 490 -3.70 27.39 12.17
N LEU A 491 -3.23 28.16 11.18
CA LEU A 491 -3.64 28.03 9.79
C LEU A 491 -3.07 26.75 9.15
N ARG A 492 -1.80 26.39 9.43
CA ARG A 492 -1.21 25.10 8.99
C ARG A 492 -1.97 23.91 9.54
N ASP A 493 -2.27 23.92 10.84
CA ASP A 493 -3.00 22.83 11.49
C ASP A 493 -4.39 22.62 10.91
N LEU A 494 -5.00 23.70 10.42
CA LEU A 494 -6.28 23.65 9.72
C LEU A 494 -6.15 23.10 8.29
N ALA A 495 -5.02 23.36 7.62
CA ALA A 495 -4.72 22.89 6.28
C ALA A 495 -4.14 21.47 6.21
N ARG A 496 -4.04 20.74 7.33
CA ARG A 496 -3.53 19.35 7.35
C ARG A 496 -4.41 18.34 6.59
N THR A 497 -5.59 18.73 6.12
CA THR A 497 -6.42 17.92 5.20
C THR A 497 -6.47 18.57 3.81
N PRO A 498 -6.32 17.79 2.72
CA PRO A 498 -6.33 18.33 1.35
C PRO A 498 -7.54 19.21 1.03
N LEU A 499 -8.73 18.83 1.52
CA LEU A 499 -9.94 19.62 1.31
C LEU A 499 -9.84 21.01 1.94
N LEU A 500 -9.43 21.10 3.21
CA LEU A 500 -9.35 22.39 3.89
C LEU A 500 -8.24 23.25 3.29
N CYS A 501 -7.13 22.64 2.88
CA CYS A 501 -6.09 23.35 2.14
C CYS A 501 -6.63 23.93 0.83
N ALA A 502 -7.41 23.17 0.05
CA ALA A 502 -8.07 23.65 -1.16
C ALA A 502 -9.03 24.83 -0.89
N VAL A 503 -9.84 24.74 0.17
CA VAL A 503 -10.76 25.81 0.59
C VAL A 503 -9.99 27.07 1.00
N ILE A 504 -8.87 26.92 1.72
CA ILE A 504 -8.00 28.04 2.10
C ILE A 504 -7.38 28.69 0.86
N CYS A 505 -6.87 27.90 -0.10
CA CYS A 505 -6.33 28.41 -1.36
C CYS A 505 -7.36 29.25 -2.13
N ALA A 506 -8.59 28.72 -2.25
CA ALA A 506 -9.69 29.42 -2.90
C ALA A 506 -10.10 30.71 -2.17
N LEU A 507 -10.20 30.68 -0.84
CA LEU A 507 -10.54 31.85 -0.02
C LEU A 507 -9.46 32.93 -0.12
N HIS A 508 -8.18 32.54 -0.06
CA HIS A 508 -7.03 33.46 -0.17
C HIS A 508 -7.03 34.18 -1.51
N ARG A 509 -7.22 33.45 -2.61
CA ARG A 509 -7.36 34.03 -3.95
C ARG A 509 -8.53 35.00 -4.03
N ARG A 510 -9.71 34.60 -3.54
CA ARG A 510 -10.93 35.42 -3.62
C ARG A 510 -10.87 36.69 -2.78
N ARG A 511 -10.19 36.65 -1.62
CA ARG A 511 -10.06 37.80 -0.71
C ARG A 511 -8.76 38.59 -0.91
N GLN A 512 -8.04 38.36 -2.01
CA GLN A 512 -6.78 39.04 -2.33
C GLN A 512 -5.76 39.01 -1.17
N GLY A 513 -5.61 37.85 -0.53
CA GLY A 513 -4.60 37.63 0.52
C GLY A 513 -5.10 37.62 1.97
N LEU A 514 -6.38 37.94 2.23
CA LEU A 514 -6.90 38.04 3.60
C LEU A 514 -7.58 36.73 4.07
N LEU A 515 -6.97 36.04 5.03
CA LEU A 515 -7.50 34.83 5.64
C LEU A 515 -8.01 35.04 7.08
N PRO A 516 -9.11 34.38 7.49
CA PRO A 516 -9.55 34.35 8.88
C PRO A 516 -8.54 33.62 9.78
N ARG A 517 -8.47 34.03 11.06
CA ARG A 517 -7.47 33.51 12.03
C ARG A 517 -7.90 32.27 12.82
N THR A 518 -9.20 31.94 12.83
CA THR A 518 -9.71 30.78 13.57
C THR A 518 -10.38 29.79 12.62
N ARG A 519 -10.36 28.50 12.98
CA ARG A 519 -11.04 27.42 12.25
C ARG A 519 -12.50 27.76 11.97
N TRP A 520 -13.13 28.37 12.97
CA TRP A 520 -14.50 28.86 12.91
C TRP A 520 -14.78 29.82 11.77
N HIS A 521 -14.10 30.96 11.77
CA HIS A 521 -14.31 31.99 10.78
C HIS A 521 -13.87 31.51 9.39
N LEU A 522 -13.01 30.49 9.29
CA LEU A 522 -12.72 29.82 8.02
C LEU A 522 -13.94 29.07 7.50
N TYR A 523 -14.60 28.24 8.32
CA TYR A 523 -15.81 27.53 7.91
C TYR A 523 -16.94 28.49 7.54
N GLU A 524 -17.15 29.53 8.34
CA GLU A 524 -18.14 30.58 8.04
C GLU A 524 -17.81 31.31 6.72
N ALA A 525 -16.54 31.70 6.54
CA ALA A 525 -16.09 32.34 5.31
C ALA A 525 -16.23 31.41 4.09
N ALA A 526 -15.93 30.13 4.23
CA ALA A 526 -16.08 29.11 3.20
C ALA A 526 -17.56 28.91 2.86
N LEU A 527 -18.45 28.77 3.84
CA LEU A 527 -19.88 28.63 3.61
C LEU A 527 -20.47 29.88 2.94
N ALA A 528 -20.11 31.08 3.40
CA ALA A 528 -20.52 32.31 2.74
C ALA A 528 -19.97 32.42 1.31
N MET A 529 -18.76 31.90 1.05
CA MET A 529 -18.16 31.84 -0.28
C MET A 529 -18.97 30.91 -1.21
N LEU A 530 -19.32 29.72 -0.73
CA LEU A 530 -20.07 28.67 -1.46
C LEU A 530 -21.54 29.08 -1.69
N LEU A 531 -22.19 29.71 -0.70
CA LEU A 531 -23.60 30.12 -0.76
C LEU A 531 -23.82 31.48 -1.44
N GLY A 532 -22.83 32.37 -1.44
CA GLY A 532 -23.09 33.81 -1.53
C GLY A 532 -23.08 34.49 -2.91
N ASN A 533 -22.57 33.89 -3.99
CA ASN A 533 -22.25 34.71 -5.18
C ASN A 533 -22.73 34.22 -6.55
N ARG A 534 -23.47 33.11 -6.68
CA ARG A 534 -23.97 32.67 -8.00
C ARG A 534 -24.97 33.65 -8.67
N ASP A 535 -25.58 34.58 -7.93
CA ASP A 535 -26.60 35.51 -8.45
C ASP A 535 -26.07 36.91 -8.84
N ALA A 536 -24.98 37.39 -8.23
CA ALA A 536 -24.47 38.74 -8.47
C ALA A 536 -23.63 38.88 -9.75
N HIS A 537 -22.94 37.81 -10.19
CA HIS A 537 -21.93 37.89 -11.26
C HIS A 537 -22.43 37.59 -12.67
N ARG A 538 -23.63 37.02 -12.85
CA ARG A 538 -24.13 36.63 -14.19
C ARG A 538 -25.07 37.62 -14.89
N ARG A 539 -25.61 38.68 -14.24
CA ARG A 539 -26.62 39.60 -14.85
C ARG A 539 -27.74 38.89 -15.64
N VAL A 540 -28.06 37.64 -15.29
CA VAL A 540 -29.21 36.89 -15.81
C VAL A 540 -30.18 36.78 -14.65
N GLY A 541 -31.37 37.38 -14.77
CA GLY A 541 -32.42 37.26 -13.75
C GLY A 541 -32.73 35.79 -13.44
N SER A 542 -33.09 35.50 -12.18
CA SER A 542 -33.37 34.15 -11.68
C SER A 542 -34.33 33.39 -12.61
N PRO A 543 -33.86 32.40 -13.40
CA PRO A 543 -34.72 31.65 -14.33
C PRO A 543 -35.82 30.87 -13.59
N GLU A 544 -35.54 30.52 -12.33
CA GLU A 544 -36.42 29.82 -11.41
C GLU A 544 -37.36 30.78 -10.65
N GLY A 545 -37.18 32.10 -10.74
CA GLY A 545 -37.98 33.10 -10.02
C GLY A 545 -37.79 33.11 -8.49
N ILE A 546 -36.78 32.41 -7.98
CA ILE A 546 -36.45 32.31 -6.56
C ILE A 546 -35.17 33.13 -6.29
N ASP A 547 -35.23 33.98 -5.26
CA ASP A 547 -34.19 34.84 -4.72
C ASP A 547 -34.09 34.53 -3.21
N VAL A 548 -33.19 33.61 -2.88
CA VAL A 548 -32.93 33.10 -1.52
C VAL A 548 -31.70 33.80 -0.97
N THR A 549 -31.79 34.37 0.23
CA THR A 549 -30.60 34.95 0.88
C THR A 549 -29.66 33.86 1.39
N ILE A 550 -28.38 34.19 1.62
CA ILE A 550 -27.40 33.26 2.21
C ILE A 550 -27.92 32.67 3.52
N GLU A 551 -28.57 33.49 4.35
CA GLU A 551 -29.11 33.07 5.63
C GLU A 551 -30.30 32.11 5.47
N ASP A 552 -31.20 32.39 4.52
CA ASP A 552 -32.32 31.50 4.20
C ASP A 552 -31.83 30.14 3.67
N SER A 553 -30.82 30.14 2.78
CA SER A 553 -30.16 28.92 2.30
C SER A 553 -29.49 28.16 3.43
N ARG A 554 -28.80 28.86 4.34
CA ARG A 554 -28.18 28.25 5.52
C ARG A 554 -29.23 27.53 6.37
N GLN A 555 -30.36 28.17 6.67
CA GLN A 555 -31.45 27.58 7.46
C GLN A 555 -32.06 26.34 6.83
N MET A 556 -32.22 26.33 5.51
CA MET A 556 -32.72 25.16 4.81
C MET A 556 -31.72 24.00 4.81
N LEU A 557 -30.43 24.29 4.66
CA LEU A 557 -29.36 23.29 4.69
C LEU A 557 -29.11 22.74 6.10
N GLN A 558 -29.18 23.59 7.12
CA GLN A 558 -29.17 23.21 8.54
C GLN A 558 -30.21 22.13 8.83
N ARG A 559 -31.45 22.31 8.32
CA ARG A 559 -32.52 21.34 8.51
C ARG A 559 -32.23 19.98 7.87
N ILE A 560 -31.62 19.96 6.68
CA ILE A 560 -31.22 18.72 6.02
C ILE A 560 -30.06 18.06 6.80
N ALA A 561 -29.07 18.85 7.21
CA ALA A 561 -27.90 18.37 7.93
C ALA A 561 -28.27 17.70 9.26
N VAL A 562 -29.11 18.35 10.09
CA VAL A 562 -29.54 17.78 11.37
C VAL A 562 -30.34 16.48 11.18
N TRP A 563 -31.13 16.39 10.11
CA TRP A 563 -31.89 15.17 9.81
C TRP A 563 -30.95 14.01 9.47
N LEU A 564 -29.91 14.25 8.67
CA LEU A 564 -28.91 13.25 8.33
C LEU A 564 -28.17 12.74 9.58
N VAL A 565 -27.72 13.65 10.46
CA VAL A 565 -27.04 13.31 11.72
C VAL A 565 -27.95 12.47 12.62
N ARG A 566 -29.19 12.93 12.88
CA ARG A 566 -30.17 12.22 13.72
C ARG A 566 -30.48 10.80 13.25
N ASN A 567 -30.41 10.56 11.94
CA ASN A 567 -30.71 9.25 11.35
C ASN A 567 -29.45 8.40 11.11
N GLY A 568 -28.26 8.90 11.42
CA GLY A 568 -27.00 8.21 11.11
C GLY A 568 -26.81 7.96 9.61
N ARG A 569 -27.29 8.89 8.75
CA ARG A 569 -27.27 8.76 7.29
C ARG A 569 -26.31 9.76 6.65
N ALA A 570 -25.69 9.37 5.55
CA ALA A 570 -24.88 10.24 4.70
C ALA A 570 -25.64 10.77 3.47
N GLU A 571 -26.70 10.09 3.06
CA GLU A 571 -27.51 10.40 1.87
C GLU A 571 -29.01 10.45 2.24
N LEU A 572 -29.80 11.21 1.45
CA LEU A 572 -31.26 11.26 1.54
C LEU A 572 -31.91 11.27 0.15
N SER A 573 -33.13 10.74 0.03
CA SER A 573 -33.86 10.79 -1.24
C SER A 573 -34.37 12.19 -1.56
N ALA A 574 -34.69 12.44 -2.84
CA ALA A 574 -35.26 13.73 -3.24
C ALA A 574 -36.57 14.02 -2.49
N GLU A 575 -37.40 13.00 -2.30
CA GLU A 575 -38.64 13.09 -1.53
C GLU A 575 -38.38 13.41 -0.03
N GLN A 576 -37.36 12.80 0.57
CA GLN A 576 -36.95 13.11 1.95
C GLN A 576 -36.44 14.56 2.06
N ALA A 577 -35.62 15.01 1.12
CA ALA A 577 -35.11 16.37 1.10
C ALA A 577 -36.23 17.41 0.94
N THR A 578 -37.16 17.17 0.02
CA THR A 578 -38.35 18.01 -0.16
C THR A 578 -39.15 18.11 1.14
N ARG A 579 -39.41 17.00 1.83
CA ARG A 579 -40.09 17.03 3.14
C ARG A 579 -39.35 17.84 4.19
N GLN A 580 -38.02 17.75 4.26
CA GLN A 580 -37.23 18.56 5.19
C GLN A 580 -37.28 20.05 4.83
N LEU A 581 -37.25 20.38 3.54
CA LEU A 581 -37.36 21.75 3.05
C LEU A 581 -38.74 22.34 3.28
N GLU A 582 -39.82 21.58 3.09
CA GLU A 582 -41.17 22.01 3.43
C GLU A 582 -41.29 22.42 4.89
N GLN A 583 -40.61 21.69 5.79
CA GLN A 583 -40.56 22.02 7.21
C GLN A 583 -39.76 23.30 7.47
N ALA A 584 -38.56 23.44 6.89
CA ALA A 584 -37.74 24.64 7.01
C ALA A 584 -38.46 25.89 6.47
N MET A 585 -39.14 25.76 5.34
CA MET A 585 -39.86 26.85 4.67
C MET A 585 -41.10 27.36 5.43
N LYS A 586 -41.56 26.67 6.48
CA LYS A 586 -42.67 27.16 7.32
C LYS A 586 -42.34 28.52 7.95
N GLY A 587 -41.09 28.71 8.39
CA GLY A 587 -40.56 29.95 8.96
C GLY A 587 -40.11 30.98 7.92
N LEU A 588 -39.85 30.57 6.68
CA LEU A 588 -39.28 31.41 5.62
C LEU A 588 -40.35 31.91 4.64
N ARG A 589 -41.17 32.86 5.09
CA ARG A 589 -42.31 33.38 4.30
C ARG A 589 -41.91 33.87 2.90
N ARG A 590 -40.81 34.61 2.79
CA ARG A 590 -40.30 35.15 1.52
C ARG A 590 -39.95 34.03 0.52
N VAL A 591 -39.31 32.96 0.99
CA VAL A 591 -38.95 31.81 0.14
C VAL A 591 -40.20 31.02 -0.28
N ARG A 592 -41.16 30.83 0.64
CA ARG A 592 -42.44 30.15 0.36
C ARG A 592 -43.30 30.88 -0.67
N GLU A 593 -43.24 32.21 -0.72
CA GLU A 593 -43.95 33.01 -1.72
C GLU A 593 -43.34 32.90 -3.13
N GLN A 594 -42.10 32.42 -3.24
CA GLN A 594 -41.36 32.32 -4.52
C GLN A 594 -41.45 30.93 -5.18
N GLY A 595 -41.70 29.85 -4.43
CA GLY A 595 -41.78 28.51 -5.00
C GLY A 595 -42.13 27.39 -4.02
N SER A 596 -42.37 26.19 -4.55
CA SER A 596 -42.54 24.96 -3.76
C SER A 596 -41.18 24.43 -3.28
N ALA A 597 -41.21 23.50 -2.32
CA ALA A 597 -39.99 22.90 -1.77
C ALA A 597 -39.15 22.17 -2.83
N GLU A 598 -39.76 21.58 -3.86
CA GLU A 598 -39.04 20.95 -4.98
C GLU A 598 -38.30 21.97 -5.84
N ARG A 599 -38.90 23.14 -6.07
CA ARG A 599 -38.24 24.24 -6.80
C ARG A 599 -37.09 24.82 -5.99
N VAL A 600 -37.27 24.94 -4.68
CA VAL A 600 -36.21 25.37 -3.76
C VAL A 600 -35.10 24.33 -3.65
N LEU A 601 -35.43 23.04 -3.64
CA LEU A 601 -34.44 21.96 -3.68
C LEU A 601 -33.61 22.02 -4.96
N THR A 602 -34.28 22.17 -6.10
CA THR A 602 -33.64 22.35 -7.41
C THR A 602 -32.72 23.57 -7.38
N HIS A 603 -33.19 24.69 -6.81
CA HIS A 603 -32.38 25.88 -6.63
C HIS A 603 -31.14 25.60 -5.75
N LEU A 604 -31.28 24.93 -4.61
CA LEU A 604 -30.14 24.60 -3.74
C LEU A 604 -29.13 23.67 -4.43
N LEU A 605 -29.58 22.67 -5.19
CA LEU A 605 -28.68 21.81 -5.98
C LEU A 605 -27.96 22.60 -7.08
N ASN A 606 -28.69 23.49 -7.76
CA ASN A 606 -28.16 24.31 -8.84
C ASN A 606 -27.32 25.50 -8.35
N ARG A 607 -27.43 25.92 -7.07
CA ARG A 607 -26.89 27.22 -6.59
C ARG A 607 -26.12 27.20 -5.27
N SER A 608 -26.34 26.26 -4.35
CA SER A 608 -25.68 26.30 -3.03
C SER A 608 -24.23 25.81 -3.04
N GLY A 609 -23.85 24.98 -4.02
CA GLY A 609 -22.56 24.30 -4.07
C GLY A 609 -22.31 23.30 -2.92
N LEU A 610 -23.24 23.15 -1.97
CA LEU A 610 -23.09 22.35 -0.76
C LEU A 610 -23.82 21.01 -0.82
N LEU A 611 -24.92 20.96 -1.56
CA LEU A 611 -25.66 19.73 -1.85
C LEU A 611 -25.40 19.30 -3.28
N GLN A 612 -25.24 17.99 -3.48
CA GLN A 612 -25.09 17.38 -4.80
C GLN A 612 -26.01 16.17 -4.96
N GLU A 613 -26.42 15.93 -6.20
CA GLU A 613 -27.14 14.74 -6.61
C GLU A 613 -26.14 13.65 -7.04
N ARG A 614 -26.11 12.52 -6.33
CA ARG A 614 -25.25 11.38 -6.69
C ARG A 614 -25.90 10.45 -7.69
N THR A 615 -27.23 10.28 -7.57
CA THR A 615 -28.07 9.53 -8.50
C THR A 615 -29.42 10.23 -8.60
N ALA A 616 -30.23 9.89 -9.61
CA ALA A 616 -31.55 10.48 -9.88
C ALA A 616 -32.51 10.59 -8.67
N ASP A 617 -32.25 9.89 -7.56
CA ASP A 617 -33.04 9.96 -6.32
C ASP A 617 -32.17 9.86 -5.05
N SER A 618 -30.90 10.28 -5.10
CA SER A 618 -30.04 10.36 -3.90
C SER A 618 -29.23 11.64 -3.87
N LEU A 619 -29.35 12.36 -2.75
CA LEU A 619 -28.76 13.65 -2.45
C LEU A 619 -27.84 13.53 -1.25
N GLN A 620 -26.79 14.35 -1.22
CA GLN A 620 -25.89 14.45 -0.06
C GLN A 620 -25.14 15.77 -0.03
N PHE A 621 -24.49 16.05 1.09
CA PHE A 621 -23.49 17.10 1.15
C PHE A 621 -22.24 16.74 0.34
N ILE A 622 -21.58 17.74 -0.24
CA ILE A 622 -20.30 17.58 -0.94
C ILE A 622 -19.21 17.04 0.00
N HIS A 623 -19.28 17.43 1.28
CA HIS A 623 -18.37 16.98 2.31
C HIS A 623 -19.05 16.93 3.67
N ARG A 624 -18.70 15.89 4.46
CA ARG A 624 -19.29 15.66 5.77
C ARG A 624 -18.96 16.79 6.77
N THR A 625 -17.78 17.39 6.72
CA THR A 625 -17.44 18.51 7.62
C THR A 625 -18.41 19.69 7.50
N PHE A 626 -18.91 20.00 6.29
CA PHE A 626 -19.92 21.05 6.13
C PHE A 626 -21.30 20.61 6.63
N GLN A 627 -21.65 19.33 6.47
CA GLN A 627 -22.83 18.75 7.09
C GLN A 627 -22.76 18.86 8.62
N ASP A 628 -21.65 18.43 9.24
CA ASP A 628 -21.48 18.43 10.70
C ASP A 628 -21.49 19.87 11.24
N TYR A 629 -20.89 20.82 10.54
CA TYR A 629 -20.95 22.24 10.89
C TYR A 629 -22.39 22.79 10.85
N LEU A 630 -23.13 22.52 9.77
CA LEU A 630 -24.51 23.00 9.63
C LEU A 630 -25.44 22.33 10.64
N ALA A 631 -25.25 21.04 10.92
CA ALA A 631 -25.98 20.33 11.95
C ALA A 631 -25.68 20.91 13.34
N ALA A 632 -24.41 21.20 13.64
CA ALA A 632 -24.02 21.83 14.89
C ALA A 632 -24.71 23.20 15.08
N LYS A 633 -24.75 24.02 14.03
CA LYS A 633 -25.48 25.31 14.09
C LYS A 633 -26.98 25.10 14.37
N GLU A 634 -27.62 24.11 13.75
CA GLU A 634 -29.04 23.81 13.99
C GLU A 634 -29.31 23.32 15.42
N PHE A 635 -28.43 22.48 16.00
CA PHE A 635 -28.56 22.05 17.38
C PHE A 635 -28.48 23.23 18.35
N GLN A 636 -27.65 24.23 18.05
CA GLN A 636 -27.55 25.45 18.83
C GLN A 636 -28.77 26.38 18.59
N ASP A 637 -29.15 26.65 17.34
CA ASP A 637 -30.29 27.52 17.00
C ASP A 637 -31.63 27.00 17.54
N SER A 638 -31.80 25.67 17.64
CA SER A 638 -33.02 25.01 18.12
C SER A 638 -33.01 24.64 19.61
N ASP A 639 -32.00 25.07 20.38
CA ASP A 639 -31.79 24.72 21.79
C ASP A 639 -31.84 23.20 22.06
N SER A 640 -31.38 22.40 21.09
CA SER A 640 -31.37 20.93 21.15
C SER A 640 -30.00 20.39 21.63
N LEU A 641 -29.29 21.17 22.46
CA LEU A 641 -27.97 20.81 22.97
C LEU A 641 -28.00 19.56 23.88
N ASP A 642 -29.08 19.36 24.65
CA ASP A 642 -29.22 18.19 25.53
C ASP A 642 -29.38 16.89 24.73
N GLU A 643 -30.02 16.94 23.56
CA GLU A 643 -30.12 15.79 22.65
C GLU A 643 -28.73 15.38 22.18
N LEU A 644 -27.93 16.35 21.75
CA LEU A 644 -26.55 16.16 21.29
C LEU A 644 -25.66 15.61 22.42
N LEU A 645 -25.85 16.05 23.66
CA LEU A 645 -25.18 15.47 24.84
C LEU A 645 -25.63 14.03 25.13
N GLY A 646 -26.91 13.71 24.94
CA GLY A 646 -27.44 12.34 25.10
C GLY A 646 -26.77 11.31 24.19
N HIS A 647 -26.21 11.75 23.06
CA HIS A 647 -25.48 10.92 22.10
C HIS A 647 -23.95 11.09 22.17
N ALA A 648 -23.39 11.75 23.20
CA ALA A 648 -21.96 12.09 23.25
C ALA A 648 -21.01 10.87 23.26
N ALA A 649 -21.47 9.72 23.72
CA ALA A 649 -20.71 8.47 23.69
C ALA A 649 -20.62 7.86 22.29
N GLU A 650 -21.45 8.29 21.34
CA GLU A 650 -21.46 7.81 19.96
C GLU A 650 -20.51 8.62 19.09
N GLU A 651 -19.52 7.95 18.50
CA GLU A 651 -18.48 8.57 17.67
C GLU A 651 -19.03 9.47 16.55
N GLN A 652 -20.13 9.05 15.90
CA GLN A 652 -20.72 9.77 14.80
C GLN A 652 -21.21 11.19 15.16
N TRP A 653 -21.45 11.47 16.44
CA TRP A 653 -21.90 12.75 16.97
C TRP A 653 -20.74 13.61 17.50
N GLN A 654 -19.58 13.04 17.77
CA GLN A 654 -18.46 13.75 18.39
C GLN A 654 -17.93 14.89 17.52
N ASP A 655 -17.88 14.71 16.20
CA ASP A 655 -17.52 15.78 15.26
C ASP A 655 -18.49 16.97 15.34
N VAL A 656 -19.78 16.69 15.48
CA VAL A 656 -20.82 17.72 15.63
C VAL A 656 -20.68 18.43 16.98
N ILE A 657 -20.40 17.68 18.05
CA ILE A 657 -20.15 18.23 19.40
C ILE A 657 -18.92 19.15 19.40
N ARG A 658 -17.83 18.77 18.72
CA ARG A 658 -16.64 19.62 18.60
C ARG A 658 -16.97 20.95 17.91
N LEU A 659 -17.79 20.91 16.86
CA LEU A 659 -18.17 22.08 16.08
C LEU A 659 -19.22 22.96 16.76
N VAL A 660 -20.09 22.40 17.62
CA VAL A 660 -21.17 23.17 18.28
C VAL A 660 -20.62 24.26 19.18
N ILE A 661 -19.48 24.02 19.83
CA ILE A 661 -18.83 25.01 20.72
C ILE A 661 -18.51 26.32 19.99
N GLY A 662 -18.17 26.25 18.70
CA GLY A 662 -17.94 27.46 17.90
C GLY A 662 -19.22 28.28 17.65
N HIS A 663 -20.40 27.64 17.67
CA HIS A 663 -21.70 28.30 17.50
C HIS A 663 -22.23 28.88 18.80
N CYS A 664 -21.79 28.34 19.94
CA CYS A 664 -22.33 28.65 21.25
C CYS A 664 -21.91 30.03 21.77
N GLY A 665 -22.88 30.73 22.38
CA GLY A 665 -22.60 31.81 23.31
C GLY A 665 -22.03 31.29 24.65
N ARG A 666 -21.66 32.22 25.54
CA ARG A 666 -21.00 31.88 26.84
C ARG A 666 -21.79 30.87 27.68
N GLY A 667 -23.11 31.03 27.79
CA GLY A 667 -23.97 30.14 28.59
C GLY A 667 -24.12 28.75 27.97
N GLU A 668 -24.28 28.68 26.65
CA GLU A 668 -24.44 27.42 25.91
C GLU A 668 -23.14 26.61 25.92
N ALA A 669 -21.99 27.26 25.73
CA ALA A 669 -20.68 26.59 25.79
C ALA A 669 -20.44 25.98 27.17
N ARG A 670 -20.78 26.70 28.25
CA ARG A 670 -20.74 26.17 29.62
C ARG A 670 -21.67 24.95 29.77
N ARG A 671 -22.89 25.00 29.25
CA ARG A 671 -23.86 23.88 29.30
C ARG A 671 -23.30 22.63 28.61
N VAL A 672 -22.75 22.76 27.40
CA VAL A 672 -22.20 21.62 26.66
C VAL A 672 -20.99 21.03 27.38
N ILE A 673 -20.02 21.85 27.77
CA ILE A 673 -18.80 21.38 28.44
C ILE A 673 -19.12 20.75 29.80
N ALA A 674 -19.96 21.40 30.61
CA ALA A 674 -20.40 20.83 31.89
C ALA A 674 -21.20 19.53 31.69
N GLY A 675 -22.08 19.47 30.70
CA GLY A 675 -22.84 18.27 30.36
C GLY A 675 -21.96 17.09 29.92
N LEU A 676 -20.89 17.33 29.15
CA LEU A 676 -19.91 16.29 28.81
C LEU A 676 -19.17 15.79 30.05
N VAL A 677 -18.79 16.68 30.95
CA VAL A 677 -18.17 16.34 32.24
C VAL A 677 -19.10 15.48 33.09
N GLU A 678 -20.36 15.90 33.26
CA GLU A 678 -21.37 15.16 34.03
C GLU A 678 -21.66 13.79 33.41
N THR A 679 -21.80 13.72 32.07
CA THR A 679 -22.02 12.47 31.35
C THR A 679 -20.83 11.51 31.55
N ALA A 680 -19.60 12.03 31.50
CA ALA A 680 -18.41 11.23 31.76
C ALA A 680 -18.37 10.69 33.20
N ASP A 681 -18.82 11.46 34.19
CA ASP A 681 -18.84 11.05 35.59
C ASP A 681 -19.82 9.91 35.88
N VAL A 682 -20.97 9.90 35.21
CA VAL A 682 -21.98 8.84 35.38
C VAL A 682 -21.79 7.66 34.42
N THR A 683 -20.88 7.78 33.44
CA THR A 683 -20.62 6.71 32.47
C THR A 683 -19.81 5.57 33.09
N ASP A 684 -20.36 4.36 32.95
CA ASP A 684 -19.67 3.11 33.25
C ASP A 684 -18.74 2.71 32.10
N GLY A 685 -17.56 2.22 32.46
CA GLY A 685 -16.54 1.80 31.50
C GLY A 685 -15.46 2.84 31.29
N ARG A 686 -14.21 2.41 31.51
CA ARG A 686 -13.02 3.26 31.45
C ARG A 686 -12.89 3.97 30.10
N TRP A 687 -13.06 3.24 28.99
CA TRP A 687 -12.88 3.80 27.66
C TRP A 687 -13.88 4.92 27.33
N ALA A 688 -15.17 4.68 27.55
CA ALA A 688 -16.20 5.68 27.25
C ALA A 688 -15.99 6.96 28.09
N ARG A 689 -15.59 6.80 29.35
CA ARG A 689 -15.20 7.92 30.22
C ARG A 689 -14.00 8.70 29.68
N TRP A 690 -12.94 8.01 29.25
CA TRP A 690 -11.76 8.64 28.64
C TRP A 690 -12.13 9.41 27.37
N ALA A 691 -12.94 8.84 26.49
CA ALA A 691 -13.40 9.49 25.28
C ALA A 691 -14.20 10.78 25.57
N LEU A 692 -15.15 10.72 26.51
CA LEU A 692 -15.98 11.88 26.88
C LEU A 692 -15.17 12.99 27.60
N ARG A 693 -14.24 12.62 28.49
CA ARG A 693 -13.35 13.58 29.15
C ARG A 693 -12.43 14.27 28.17
N THR A 694 -11.87 13.51 27.24
CA THR A 694 -11.04 14.04 26.15
C THR A 694 -11.85 15.01 25.31
N LEU A 695 -13.07 14.63 24.89
CA LEU A 695 -13.97 15.50 24.14
C LEU A 695 -14.30 16.80 24.89
N ALA A 696 -14.54 16.73 26.19
CA ALA A 696 -14.78 17.92 27.02
C ALA A 696 -13.59 18.89 27.01
N VAL A 697 -12.36 18.35 27.04
CA VAL A 697 -11.12 19.14 26.97
C VAL A 697 -10.97 19.79 25.60
N GLU A 698 -11.23 19.07 24.50
CA GLU A 698 -11.17 19.64 23.14
C GLU A 698 -12.18 20.77 22.95
N CYS A 699 -13.39 20.59 23.50
CA CYS A 699 -14.42 21.61 23.57
C CYS A 699 -13.96 22.81 24.42
N ALA A 700 -13.32 22.58 25.56
CA ALA A 700 -12.81 23.65 26.43
C ALA A 700 -11.71 24.48 25.74
N ILE A 701 -10.76 23.83 25.06
CA ILE A 701 -9.68 24.48 24.29
C ILE A 701 -10.27 25.32 23.13
N SER A 702 -11.33 24.83 22.51
CA SER A 702 -11.97 25.49 21.37
C SER A 702 -12.93 26.61 21.77
N ALA A 703 -13.29 26.74 23.05
CA ALA A 703 -14.26 27.72 23.52
C ALA A 703 -13.67 29.14 23.54
N ALA A 704 -14.43 30.11 23.01
CA ALA A 704 -14.01 31.52 23.01
C ALA A 704 -13.94 32.14 24.42
N TYR A 705 -14.65 31.55 25.39
CA TYR A 705 -14.67 31.95 26.78
C TYR A 705 -15.00 30.75 27.65
N LEU A 706 -14.20 30.56 28.71
CA LEU A 706 -14.41 29.55 29.74
C LEU A 706 -14.05 30.20 31.09
N ASP A 707 -14.91 30.07 32.09
CA ASP A 707 -14.59 30.55 33.43
C ASP A 707 -13.67 29.58 34.19
N ASP A 708 -12.95 30.10 35.18
CA ASP A 708 -11.92 29.36 35.93
C ASP A 708 -12.48 28.12 36.65
N GLU A 709 -13.74 28.17 37.11
CA GLU A 709 -14.38 27.04 37.80
C GLU A 709 -14.59 25.87 36.83
N LEU A 710 -15.16 26.13 35.65
CA LEU A 710 -15.38 25.08 34.65
C LEU A 710 -14.07 24.61 34.02
N HIS A 711 -13.13 25.53 33.74
CA HIS A 711 -11.79 25.17 33.28
C HIS A 711 -11.14 24.20 34.26
N LYS A 712 -11.15 24.52 35.56
CA LYS A 712 -10.62 23.65 36.60
C LYS A 712 -11.35 22.31 36.65
N SER A 713 -12.68 22.28 36.59
CA SER A 713 -13.46 21.03 36.59
C SER A 713 -13.09 20.08 35.44
N VAL A 714 -12.87 20.62 34.23
CA VAL A 714 -12.47 19.84 33.05
C VAL A 714 -11.09 19.24 33.23
N TRP A 715 -10.10 20.05 33.61
CA TRP A 715 -8.71 19.61 33.75
C TRP A 715 -8.48 18.74 34.98
N ASP A 716 -9.09 19.05 36.13
CA ASP A 716 -9.06 18.19 37.34
C ASP A 716 -9.72 16.83 37.03
N GLY A 717 -10.80 16.82 36.24
CA GLY A 717 -11.47 15.60 35.80
C GLY A 717 -10.60 14.74 34.87
N LEU A 718 -9.81 15.37 34.01
CA LEU A 718 -8.82 14.67 33.18
C LEU A 718 -7.67 14.12 34.02
N GLU A 719 -7.12 14.91 34.96
CA GLU A 719 -6.07 14.47 35.88
C GLU A 719 -6.55 13.30 36.77
N ALA A 720 -7.82 13.32 37.19
CA ALA A 720 -8.43 12.25 37.97
C ALA A 720 -8.57 10.91 37.24
N LEU A 721 -8.51 10.89 35.90
CA LEU A 721 -8.44 9.64 35.13
C LEU A 721 -7.11 8.89 35.34
N GLY A 722 -6.07 9.61 35.80
CA GLY A 722 -4.74 9.08 35.99
C GLY A 722 -3.93 8.98 34.68
N PRO A 723 -2.71 8.42 34.74
CA PRO A 723 -1.87 8.25 33.57
C PRO A 723 -2.52 7.31 32.53
N PRO A 724 -2.26 7.51 31.23
CA PRO A 724 -2.65 6.53 30.21
C PRO A 724 -2.00 5.18 30.52
N THR A 725 -2.77 4.10 30.45
CA THR A 725 -2.29 2.72 30.60
C THR A 725 -2.53 1.88 29.36
N THR A 726 -3.03 2.49 28.29
CA THR A 726 -3.19 1.83 26.99
C THR A 726 -2.69 2.74 25.88
N GLN A 727 -2.35 2.13 24.74
CA GLN A 727 -1.93 2.86 23.54
C GLN A 727 -3.03 3.81 23.03
N ARG A 728 -4.29 3.39 23.08
CA ARG A 728 -5.44 4.21 22.66
C ARG A 728 -5.61 5.46 23.53
N GLU A 729 -5.43 5.33 24.84
CA GLU A 729 -5.47 6.48 25.76
C GLU A 729 -4.35 7.48 25.47
N ALA A 730 -3.14 7.00 25.16
CA ALA A 730 -2.03 7.86 24.77
C ALA A 730 -2.26 8.58 23.41
N GLU A 731 -2.95 7.94 22.47
CA GLU A 731 -3.32 8.54 21.19
C GLU A 731 -4.32 9.69 21.35
N LEU A 732 -5.35 9.52 22.20
CA LEU A 732 -6.28 10.60 22.53
C LEU A 732 -5.56 11.82 23.11
N LEU A 733 -4.64 11.60 24.06
CA LEU A 733 -3.90 12.71 24.69
C LEU A 733 -2.92 13.40 23.73
N SER A 734 -2.42 12.69 22.73
CA SER A 734 -1.47 13.23 21.74
C SER A 734 -2.11 14.30 20.84
N ALA A 735 -3.44 14.34 20.75
CA ALA A 735 -4.15 15.29 19.90
C ALA A 735 -4.20 16.73 20.45
N PHE A 736 -3.93 16.93 21.75
CA PHE A 736 -4.10 18.22 22.45
C PHE A 736 -2.94 19.21 22.29
N GLY A 737 -1.79 18.76 21.77
CA GLY A 737 -0.58 19.58 21.75
C GLY A 737 -0.08 19.94 23.17
N PRO A 738 0.76 20.99 23.32
CA PRO A 738 1.46 21.31 24.58
C PRO A 738 0.57 21.63 25.79
N GLU A 739 -0.72 21.92 25.58
CA GLU A 739 -1.66 22.31 26.63
C GLU A 739 -1.93 21.18 27.64
N ILE A 740 -1.67 19.92 27.26
CA ILE A 740 -1.81 18.75 28.13
C ILE A 740 -0.68 18.61 29.16
N LEU A 741 0.47 19.28 28.96
CA LEU A 741 1.66 19.12 29.81
C LEU A 741 1.43 19.32 31.31
N PRO A 742 0.60 20.28 31.79
CA PRO A 742 0.39 20.50 33.21
C PRO A 742 -0.31 19.35 33.93
N VAL A 743 -1.14 18.55 33.23
CA VAL A 743 -1.87 17.41 33.81
C VAL A 743 -1.14 16.08 33.64
N LEU A 744 -0.09 16.04 32.82
CA LEU A 744 0.71 14.83 32.67
C LEU A 744 1.54 14.57 33.94
N PRO A 745 1.48 13.35 34.50
CA PRO A 745 2.22 13.05 35.72
C PRO A 745 3.74 13.08 35.51
N GLY A 746 4.46 13.44 36.57
CA GLY A 746 5.92 13.31 36.63
C GLY A 746 6.39 11.86 36.83
N PRO A 747 7.64 11.53 36.45
CA PRO A 747 8.16 10.17 36.51
C PRO A 747 8.30 9.62 37.95
N GLU A 748 8.37 10.48 38.96
CA GLU A 748 8.66 10.07 40.35
C GLU A 748 7.50 9.31 41.00
N ARG A 749 6.30 9.36 40.40
CA ARG A 749 5.07 8.77 40.94
C ARG A 749 4.53 7.60 40.10
N LEU A 750 5.25 7.16 39.06
CA LEU A 750 4.75 6.19 38.10
C LEU A 750 5.53 4.88 38.08
N ALA A 751 4.79 3.79 37.89
CA ALA A 751 5.38 2.51 37.50
C ALA A 751 5.83 2.54 36.03
N ALA A 752 6.68 1.59 35.65
CA ALA A 752 7.32 1.57 34.33
C ALA A 752 6.32 1.55 33.15
N GLU A 753 5.24 0.77 33.25
CA GLU A 753 4.28 0.57 32.16
C GLU A 753 3.46 1.84 31.86
N PRO A 754 2.77 2.49 32.82
CA PRO A 754 2.15 3.80 32.58
C PRO A 754 3.13 4.89 32.12
N ALA A 755 4.37 4.87 32.64
CA ALA A 755 5.40 5.82 32.24
C ALA A 755 5.76 5.71 30.75
N GLN A 756 5.75 4.51 30.17
CA GLN A 756 5.98 4.32 28.73
C GLN A 756 4.88 4.97 27.88
N HIS A 757 3.62 4.87 28.30
CA HIS A 757 2.51 5.54 27.63
C HIS A 757 2.58 7.07 27.74
N VAL A 758 2.99 7.60 28.90
CA VAL A 758 3.21 9.06 29.04
C VAL A 758 4.36 9.53 28.13
N VAL A 759 5.47 8.80 28.04
CA VAL A 759 6.56 9.11 27.11
C VAL A 759 6.06 9.09 25.66
N LYS A 760 5.14 8.19 25.30
CA LYS A 760 4.51 8.17 23.98
C LYS A 760 3.70 9.44 23.72
N VAL A 761 2.93 9.94 24.69
CA VAL A 761 2.25 11.25 24.56
C VAL A 761 3.28 12.36 24.40
N LEU A 762 4.30 12.43 25.25
CA LEU A 762 5.32 13.48 25.17
C LEU A 762 6.04 13.54 23.81
N SER A 763 6.20 12.39 23.17
CA SER A 763 6.82 12.28 21.86
C SER A 763 6.02 12.89 20.70
N SER A 764 4.78 13.35 20.93
CA SER A 764 3.95 14.04 19.92
C SER A 764 3.81 15.54 20.19
N LEU A 765 4.31 16.07 21.31
CA LEU A 765 4.09 17.46 21.73
C LEU A 765 5.20 18.44 21.31
N GLY A 766 6.20 17.98 20.56
CA GLY A 766 7.35 18.78 20.14
C GLY A 766 8.18 19.33 21.31
N ASP A 767 8.97 20.38 21.06
CA ASP A 767 10.00 20.87 21.99
C ASP A 767 9.49 21.25 23.38
N ALA A 768 8.20 21.58 23.51
CA ALA A 768 7.57 21.87 24.81
C ALA A 768 7.67 20.69 25.79
N ALA A 769 7.77 19.45 25.30
CA ALA A 769 7.91 18.25 26.12
C ALA A 769 9.34 17.97 26.63
N LEU A 770 10.38 18.63 26.09
CA LEU A 770 11.78 18.35 26.43
C LEU A 770 12.07 18.40 27.94
N PRO A 771 11.56 19.36 28.74
CA PRO A 771 11.80 19.39 30.17
C PRO A 771 11.24 18.16 30.92
N LEU A 772 10.08 17.66 30.48
CA LEU A 772 9.47 16.48 31.12
C LEU A 772 10.15 15.20 30.63
N LEU A 773 10.48 15.09 29.33
CA LEU A 773 11.26 13.98 28.77
C LEU A 773 12.62 13.84 29.47
N LYS A 774 13.31 14.94 29.79
CA LYS A 774 14.55 14.94 30.58
C LYS A 774 14.35 14.26 31.94
N ARG A 775 13.25 14.55 32.64
CA ARG A 775 12.94 13.92 33.92
C ARG A 775 12.65 12.43 33.75
N TYR A 776 11.89 12.04 32.73
CA TYR A 776 11.64 10.62 32.41
C TYR A 776 12.92 9.87 32.01
N GLY A 777 13.90 10.55 31.41
CA GLY A 777 15.23 10.01 31.15
C GLY A 777 16.00 9.60 32.41
N GLN A 778 15.60 10.10 33.59
CA GLN A 778 16.19 9.73 34.88
C GLN A 778 15.42 8.62 35.62
N HIS A 779 14.39 8.05 34.98
CA HIS A 779 13.56 7.01 35.59
C HIS A 779 14.38 5.72 35.90
N THR A 780 14.05 5.02 36.98
CA THR A 780 14.81 3.84 37.46
C THR A 780 14.73 2.64 36.51
N SER A 781 13.58 2.44 35.85
CA SER A 781 13.38 1.40 34.85
C SER A 781 14.13 1.69 33.54
N ALA A 782 15.00 0.75 33.14
CA ALA A 782 15.69 0.76 31.86
C ALA A 782 14.72 0.80 30.66
N ARG A 783 13.53 0.17 30.78
CA ARG A 783 12.50 0.19 29.72
C ARG A 783 11.97 1.59 29.43
N VAL A 784 11.78 2.41 30.47
CA VAL A 784 11.31 3.79 30.33
C VAL A 784 12.40 4.68 29.74
N ARG A 785 13.65 4.55 30.22
CA ARG A 785 14.79 5.30 29.67
C ARG A 785 15.04 4.94 28.20
N GLY A 786 14.93 3.65 27.86
CA GLY A 786 14.95 3.16 26.49
C GLY A 786 13.88 3.83 25.62
N GLN A 787 12.62 3.88 26.11
CA GLN A 787 11.54 4.58 25.41
C GLN A 787 11.83 6.08 25.18
N VAL A 788 12.44 6.76 26.16
CA VAL A 788 12.84 8.18 26.03
C VAL A 788 13.96 8.34 24.99
N ALA A 789 14.94 7.44 24.98
CA ALA A 789 15.98 7.42 23.96
C ALA A 789 15.40 7.13 22.57
N ASP A 790 14.42 6.24 22.48
CA ASP A 790 13.76 5.83 21.24
C ASP A 790 12.85 6.91 20.64
N VAL A 791 12.61 8.06 21.28
CA VAL A 791 11.80 9.15 20.71
C VAL A 791 12.63 10.29 20.13
N TRP A 792 13.95 10.31 20.31
CA TRP A 792 14.80 11.44 19.90
C TRP A 792 14.74 11.78 18.40
N GLY A 793 14.50 10.80 17.52
CA GLY A 793 14.35 11.04 16.08
C GLY A 793 13.06 11.77 15.68
N ARG A 794 12.21 12.12 16.63
CA ARG A 794 11.06 13.02 16.43
C ARG A 794 11.38 14.49 16.73
N PHE A 795 12.61 14.74 17.17
CA PHE A 795 13.11 16.05 17.58
C PHE A 795 14.39 16.37 16.81
N GLU A 796 14.81 17.63 16.83
CA GLU A 796 16.12 18.01 16.31
C GLU A 796 17.20 17.34 17.18
N ALA A 797 18.10 16.58 16.53
CA ALA A 797 18.91 15.59 17.22
C ALA A 797 19.88 16.23 18.22
N ARG A 798 20.46 17.38 17.84
CA ARG A 798 21.39 18.12 18.70
C ARG A 798 20.70 18.64 19.97
N SER A 799 19.57 19.32 19.82
CA SER A 799 18.78 19.87 20.91
C SER A 799 18.32 18.77 21.87
N PHE A 800 17.86 17.64 21.33
CA PHE A 800 17.44 16.52 22.17
C PHE A 800 18.59 15.90 22.96
N VAL A 801 19.78 15.79 22.36
CA VAL A 801 20.97 15.32 23.06
C VAL A 801 21.35 16.28 24.18
N GLU A 802 21.43 17.58 23.89
CA GLU A 802 21.81 18.62 24.86
C GLU A 802 20.82 18.70 26.04
N HIS A 803 19.51 18.60 25.78
CA HIS A 803 18.48 18.81 26.80
C HIS A 803 18.04 17.53 27.51
N VAL A 804 17.98 16.40 26.81
CA VAL A 804 17.35 15.16 27.31
C VAL A 804 18.38 14.07 27.54
N LEU A 805 19.12 13.63 26.52
CA LEU A 805 20.02 12.46 26.65
C LEU A 805 21.26 12.73 27.49
N THR A 806 21.68 13.99 27.59
CA THR A 806 22.77 14.38 28.48
C THR A 806 22.38 14.14 29.94
N GLY A 807 23.01 13.14 30.57
CA GLY A 807 22.74 12.72 31.95
C GLY A 807 21.82 11.51 32.08
N VAL A 808 21.35 10.94 30.98
CA VAL A 808 20.64 9.65 30.96
C VAL A 808 21.66 8.52 31.07
N ARG A 809 21.34 7.52 31.89
CA ARG A 809 22.11 6.29 31.97
C ARG A 809 21.84 5.41 30.72
N LEU A 810 22.79 5.40 29.79
CA LEU A 810 22.67 4.71 28.48
C LEU A 810 23.40 3.35 28.41
N ASP A 811 24.19 2.98 29.42
CA ASP A 811 25.03 1.77 29.46
C ASP A 811 24.23 0.46 29.59
N ASP A 812 22.97 0.53 30.05
CA ASP A 812 22.08 -0.61 30.23
C ASP A 812 20.86 -0.61 29.30
N ILE A 813 20.82 0.29 28.31
CA ILE A 813 19.75 0.38 27.31
C ILE A 813 20.31 0.29 25.88
N ARG A 814 19.40 0.01 24.95
CA ARG A 814 19.66 0.10 23.51
C ARG A 814 19.34 1.51 23.03
N LEU A 815 20.24 2.10 22.24
CA LEU A 815 19.98 3.34 21.53
C LEU A 815 19.76 3.05 20.03
N VAL A 816 18.67 3.57 19.47
CA VAL A 816 18.36 3.43 18.03
C VAL A 816 18.81 4.68 17.28
N VAL A 817 19.60 4.50 16.22
CA VAL A 817 20.06 5.54 15.28
C VAL A 817 19.49 5.22 13.91
N SER A 818 18.76 6.15 13.33
CA SER A 818 18.04 6.05 12.06
C SER A 818 18.47 7.11 11.03
N SER A 819 19.10 8.21 11.45
CA SER A 819 19.51 9.29 10.56
C SER A 819 21.01 9.61 10.67
N PRO A 820 21.65 10.14 9.60
CA PRO A 820 23.04 10.58 9.65
C PRO A 820 23.29 11.68 10.70
N GLU A 821 22.27 12.49 10.99
CA GLU A 821 22.34 13.54 12.01
C GLU A 821 22.41 12.94 13.41
N GLU A 822 21.57 11.96 13.73
CA GLU A 822 21.61 11.20 15.00
C GLU A 822 22.97 10.49 15.16
N LEU A 823 23.47 9.87 14.10
CA LEU A 823 24.79 9.21 14.10
C LEU A 823 25.91 10.22 14.42
N ALA A 824 25.81 11.44 13.88
CA ALA A 824 26.78 12.51 14.13
C ALA A 824 26.74 13.07 15.57
N GLN A 825 25.64 12.86 16.30
CA GLN A 825 25.52 13.25 17.70
C GLN A 825 26.08 12.21 18.68
N LEU A 826 26.37 10.99 18.23
CA LEU A 826 26.96 9.96 19.10
C LEU A 826 28.14 10.51 19.90
N PRO A 827 29.16 11.21 19.31
CA PRO A 827 30.29 11.82 20.01
C PRO A 827 29.96 12.62 21.28
N ALA A 828 28.78 13.23 21.38
CA ALA A 828 28.35 14.01 22.54
C ALA A 828 27.77 13.17 23.69
N LEU A 829 27.41 11.90 23.43
CA LEU A 829 26.83 10.98 24.40
C LEU A 829 27.90 10.26 25.23
N GLY A 830 27.54 9.90 26.47
CA GLY A 830 28.33 9.02 27.35
C GLY A 830 28.34 7.55 26.89
N PRO A 831 28.81 6.61 27.74
CA PRO A 831 28.84 5.18 27.42
C PRO A 831 27.45 4.63 27.06
N VAL A 832 27.35 3.92 25.93
CA VAL A 832 26.11 3.30 25.43
C VAL A 832 26.24 1.79 25.50
N GLY A 833 25.22 1.10 26.03
CA GLY A 833 25.26 -0.35 26.23
C GLY A 833 25.24 -1.11 24.90
N SER A 834 24.21 -0.83 24.09
CA SER A 834 24.08 -1.36 22.73
C SER A 834 23.53 -0.32 21.77
N LEU A 835 23.95 -0.42 20.51
CA LEU A 835 23.55 0.49 19.44
C LEU A 835 22.81 -0.29 18.34
N ASP A 836 21.70 0.24 17.86
CA ASP A 836 20.97 -0.28 16.70
C ASP A 836 20.93 0.78 15.61
N ILE A 837 21.67 0.56 14.53
CA ILE A 837 21.77 1.45 13.39
C ILE A 837 20.82 0.94 12.32
N VAL A 838 19.80 1.72 12.01
CA VAL A 838 18.71 1.41 11.10
C VAL A 838 18.85 2.27 9.84
N GLY A 839 18.69 1.67 8.66
CA GLY A 839 18.67 2.41 7.40
C GLY A 839 20.06 2.65 6.79
N GLY A 840 20.11 3.54 5.79
CA GLY A 840 21.26 3.70 4.90
C GLY A 840 22.43 4.48 5.50
N HIS A 841 23.35 3.78 6.15
CA HIS A 841 24.60 4.35 6.67
C HIS A 841 25.82 3.66 6.06
N THR A 842 26.78 4.44 5.54
CA THR A 842 28.02 3.89 4.97
C THR A 842 28.93 3.31 6.07
N SER A 843 29.71 2.27 5.74
CA SER A 843 30.69 1.68 6.66
C SER A 843 31.67 2.71 7.24
N ASP A 844 32.11 3.68 6.42
CA ASP A 844 33.02 4.75 6.85
C ASP A 844 32.35 5.72 7.82
N SER A 845 31.09 6.08 7.58
CA SER A 845 30.34 6.96 8.49
C SER A 845 30.14 6.30 9.85
N ILE A 846 29.82 5.00 9.87
CA ILE A 846 29.67 4.23 11.10
C ILE A 846 31.00 4.22 11.86
N GLY A 847 32.10 3.80 11.21
CA GLY A 847 33.41 3.75 11.85
C GLY A 847 33.88 5.09 12.42
N ARG A 848 33.68 6.19 11.68
CA ARG A 848 34.05 7.55 12.12
C ARG A 848 33.39 7.93 13.45
N TYR A 849 32.09 7.66 13.59
CA TYR A 849 31.32 8.10 14.76
C TYR A 849 31.33 7.09 15.91
N LEU A 850 31.72 5.84 15.66
CA LEU A 850 31.96 4.84 16.71
C LEU A 850 33.35 4.94 17.34
N SER A 851 34.36 5.42 16.60
CA SER A 851 35.76 5.48 17.03
C SER A 851 35.94 5.98 18.48
N GLY A 852 36.63 5.17 19.30
CA GLY A 852 36.99 5.50 20.68
C GLY A 852 35.88 5.30 21.71
N ARG A 853 34.82 4.55 21.39
CA ARG A 853 33.65 4.32 22.25
C ARG A 853 33.49 2.84 22.59
N PRO A 854 33.48 2.45 23.88
CA PRO A 854 33.25 1.07 24.27
C PRO A 854 31.77 0.70 24.07
N LEU A 855 31.51 -0.35 23.29
CA LEU A 855 30.16 -0.85 22.96
C LEU A 855 30.10 -2.37 23.12
N THR A 856 29.12 -2.88 23.87
CA THR A 856 29.01 -4.34 24.08
C THR A 856 28.18 -5.05 23.01
N GLY A 857 27.34 -4.31 22.28
CA GLY A 857 26.49 -4.84 21.23
C GLY A 857 26.18 -3.84 20.14
N LEU A 858 26.18 -4.33 18.89
CA LEU A 858 25.90 -3.55 17.71
C LEU A 858 24.90 -4.29 16.80
N SER A 859 23.89 -3.57 16.33
CA SER A 859 22.90 -4.06 15.38
C SER A 859 22.89 -3.16 14.14
N LEU A 860 22.92 -3.77 12.96
CA LEU A 860 22.70 -3.14 11.66
C LEU A 860 21.40 -3.70 11.07
N THR A 861 20.47 -2.81 10.75
CA THR A 861 19.13 -3.23 10.33
C THR A 861 18.68 -2.46 9.08
N GLU A 862 18.23 -3.16 8.04
CA GLU A 862 17.75 -2.60 6.76
C GLU A 862 18.76 -1.61 6.11
N ASN A 863 20.07 -1.86 6.28
CA ASN A 863 21.12 -1.00 5.73
C ASN A 863 21.53 -1.48 4.32
N LEU A 864 21.09 -0.74 3.29
CA LEU A 864 21.36 -1.07 1.89
C LEU A 864 22.66 -0.47 1.34
N VAL A 865 23.39 0.32 2.13
CA VAL A 865 24.51 1.15 1.65
C VAL A 865 25.85 0.69 2.24
N ALA A 866 25.87 0.14 3.46
CA ALA A 866 27.05 -0.45 4.05
C ALA A 866 27.50 -1.66 3.21
N SER A 867 28.76 -1.64 2.74
CA SER A 867 29.32 -2.69 1.88
C SER A 867 30.21 -3.68 2.63
N ASN A 868 30.80 -3.25 3.75
CA ASN A 868 31.71 -4.02 4.60
C ASN A 868 31.58 -3.67 6.09
N LEU A 869 32.27 -4.43 6.95
CA LEU A 869 32.28 -4.24 8.41
C LEU A 869 33.64 -3.83 8.97
N ASN A 870 34.51 -3.17 8.18
CA ASN A 870 35.90 -2.89 8.57
C ASN A 870 36.06 -2.10 9.87
N PHE A 871 35.06 -1.30 10.24
CA PHE A 871 35.03 -0.55 11.50
C PHE A 871 35.06 -1.46 12.75
N LEU A 872 34.70 -2.75 12.64
CA LEU A 872 34.76 -3.69 13.77
C LEU A 872 36.20 -3.91 14.28
N ARG A 873 37.21 -3.70 13.43
CA ARG A 873 38.62 -3.90 13.80
C ARG A 873 39.09 -2.98 14.94
N ASP A 874 38.45 -1.81 15.05
CA ASP A 874 38.74 -0.83 16.10
C ASP A 874 37.92 -1.06 17.38
N HIS A 875 37.05 -2.09 17.39
CA HIS A 875 36.07 -2.37 18.45
C HIS A 875 36.06 -3.84 18.91
N PRO A 876 37.16 -4.36 19.49
CA PRO A 876 37.26 -5.75 19.96
C PRO A 876 36.31 -6.09 21.14
N GLU A 877 35.76 -5.07 21.81
CA GLU A 877 34.81 -5.20 22.92
C GLU A 877 33.38 -5.56 22.49
N ILE A 878 33.06 -5.53 21.19
CA ILE A 878 31.75 -5.92 20.68
C ILE A 878 31.62 -7.44 20.72
N HIS A 879 30.77 -7.92 21.63
CA HIS A 879 30.51 -9.36 21.80
C HIS A 879 29.20 -9.81 21.17
N ARG A 880 28.27 -8.90 20.91
CA ARG A 880 26.96 -9.21 20.31
C ARG A 880 26.77 -8.42 19.03
N MET A 881 26.58 -9.11 17.91
CA MET A 881 26.35 -8.48 16.63
C MET A 881 25.06 -8.99 15.96
N ARG A 882 24.31 -8.06 15.36
CA ARG A 882 23.11 -8.38 14.59
C ARG A 882 23.14 -7.67 13.24
N ILE A 883 22.84 -8.39 12.17
CA ILE A 883 22.84 -7.88 10.80
C ILE A 883 21.59 -8.42 10.10
N ILE A 884 20.56 -7.59 9.95
CA ILE A 884 19.26 -8.00 9.39
C ILE A 884 18.89 -7.08 8.23
N GLY A 885 18.46 -7.64 7.08
CA GLY A 885 17.99 -6.83 5.94
C GLY A 885 19.06 -5.96 5.26
N CYS A 886 20.35 -6.20 5.54
CA CYS A 886 21.45 -5.36 5.06
C CYS A 886 21.95 -5.80 3.67
N ARG A 887 21.12 -5.67 2.63
CA ARG A 887 21.42 -6.23 1.29
C ARG A 887 22.61 -5.63 0.55
N GLY A 888 23.10 -4.47 0.99
CA GLY A 888 24.30 -3.84 0.44
C GLY A 888 25.60 -4.50 0.91
N LEU A 889 25.53 -5.31 1.96
CA LEU A 889 26.68 -5.94 2.59
C LEU A 889 27.09 -7.18 1.78
N TYR A 890 28.35 -7.23 1.35
CA TYR A 890 28.90 -8.38 0.63
C TYR A 890 30.28 -8.80 1.13
N ASP A 891 31.01 -7.90 1.79
CA ASP A 891 32.31 -8.19 2.40
C ASP A 891 32.19 -8.36 3.92
N MET A 892 32.39 -9.60 4.36
CA MET A 892 32.32 -10.02 5.76
C MET A 892 33.70 -10.30 6.36
N THR A 893 34.78 -10.03 5.64
CA THR A 893 36.15 -10.38 6.07
C THR A 893 36.55 -9.73 7.39
N ALA A 894 35.98 -8.57 7.72
CA ALA A 894 36.24 -7.88 8.99
C ALA A 894 35.63 -8.57 10.23
N LEU A 895 34.80 -9.60 10.04
CA LEU A 895 34.39 -10.47 11.15
C LEU A 895 35.53 -11.38 11.61
N ALA A 896 36.45 -11.76 10.72
CA ALA A 896 37.59 -12.59 11.08
C ALA A 896 38.37 -11.94 12.22
N ASP A 897 38.77 -12.74 13.22
CA ASP A 897 39.49 -12.31 14.42
C ASP A 897 38.73 -11.34 15.36
N SER A 898 37.44 -11.10 15.15
CA SER A 898 36.63 -10.27 16.05
C SER A 898 36.24 -11.00 17.35
N GLY A 899 35.95 -10.24 18.40
CA GLY A 899 35.53 -10.74 19.72
C GLY A 899 34.06 -11.15 19.84
N ILE A 900 33.38 -11.37 18.71
CA ILE A 900 31.93 -11.63 18.65
C ILE A 900 31.62 -13.04 19.18
N GLN A 901 30.69 -13.10 20.14
CA GLN A 901 30.22 -14.33 20.77
C GLN A 901 28.80 -14.71 20.33
N ASP A 902 27.92 -13.72 20.13
CA ASP A 902 26.57 -13.92 19.63
C ASP A 902 26.39 -13.18 18.30
N LEU A 903 26.12 -13.91 17.22
CA LEU A 903 25.88 -13.35 15.89
C LEU A 903 24.48 -13.72 15.39
N THR A 904 23.73 -12.72 14.93
CA THR A 904 22.48 -12.93 14.17
C THR A 904 22.63 -12.32 12.78
N LEU A 905 22.38 -13.11 11.73
CA LEU A 905 22.64 -12.72 10.36
C LEU A 905 21.52 -13.15 9.40
N ASP A 906 21.09 -12.22 8.55
CA ASP A 906 20.32 -12.50 7.33
C ASP A 906 21.27 -12.90 6.21
N ALA A 907 21.30 -14.18 5.84
CA ALA A 907 22.30 -14.74 4.93
C ALA A 907 21.77 -15.02 3.51
N GLU A 908 20.47 -14.83 3.26
CA GLU A 908 19.81 -15.18 1.99
C GLU A 908 20.41 -14.45 0.76
N HIS A 909 20.87 -13.21 0.96
CA HIS A 909 21.43 -12.34 -0.09
C HIS A 909 22.96 -12.43 -0.21
N LEU A 910 23.63 -13.08 0.74
CA LEU A 910 25.10 -13.22 0.74
C LEU A 910 25.52 -14.37 -0.17
N SER A 911 26.81 -14.42 -0.53
CA SER A 911 27.42 -15.58 -1.19
C SER A 911 28.01 -16.54 -0.16
N VAL A 912 28.18 -17.82 -0.52
CA VAL A 912 28.90 -18.78 0.33
C VAL A 912 30.32 -18.28 0.66
N ALA A 913 31.00 -17.64 -0.30
CA ALA A 913 32.34 -17.11 -0.11
C ALA A 913 32.41 -16.03 0.98
N ALA A 914 31.39 -15.16 1.06
CA ALA A 914 31.31 -14.14 2.11
C ALA A 914 31.17 -14.77 3.51
N LEU A 915 30.42 -15.87 3.62
CA LEU A 915 30.19 -16.56 4.90
C LEU A 915 31.39 -17.37 5.40
N ASN A 916 32.43 -17.58 4.58
CA ASN A 916 33.64 -18.29 5.03
C ASN A 916 34.35 -17.59 6.19
N ALA A 917 34.21 -16.26 6.31
CA ALA A 917 34.75 -15.49 7.43
C ALA A 917 34.16 -15.92 8.79
N LEU A 918 32.98 -16.58 8.82
CA LEU A 918 32.38 -17.08 10.06
C LEU A 918 33.22 -18.19 10.71
N ALA A 919 33.93 -18.99 9.93
CA ALA A 919 34.83 -20.03 10.45
C ALA A 919 36.03 -19.47 11.21
N GLU A 920 36.38 -18.21 10.96
CA GLU A 920 37.51 -17.48 11.54
C GLU A 920 37.10 -16.63 12.76
N LEU A 921 35.95 -16.93 13.39
CA LEU A 921 35.47 -16.30 14.62
C LEU A 921 35.80 -17.16 15.85
N PRO A 922 36.94 -16.94 16.53
CA PRO A 922 37.41 -17.84 17.59
C PRO A 922 36.52 -17.83 18.85
N ALA A 923 35.76 -16.75 19.07
CA ALA A 923 34.92 -16.57 20.25
C ALA A 923 33.43 -16.88 20.02
N LEU A 924 33.02 -17.26 18.80
CA LEU A 924 31.61 -17.42 18.44
C LEU A 924 30.98 -18.59 19.22
N ALA A 925 30.08 -18.25 20.14
CA ALA A 925 29.36 -19.21 20.96
C ALA A 925 27.95 -19.51 20.41
N SER A 926 27.29 -18.53 19.79
CA SER A 926 25.92 -18.63 19.32
C SER A 926 25.75 -17.97 17.96
N LEU A 927 25.15 -18.70 17.01
CA LEU A 927 24.83 -18.20 15.67
C LEU A 927 23.35 -18.41 15.35
N ARG A 928 22.69 -17.34 14.87
CA ARG A 928 21.36 -17.39 14.28
C ARG A 928 21.39 -16.93 12.83
N LEU A 929 21.03 -17.82 11.91
CA LEU A 929 20.94 -17.56 10.48
C LEU A 929 19.48 -17.50 10.03
N PHE A 930 19.13 -16.43 9.33
CA PHE A 930 17.88 -16.31 8.58
C PHE A 930 18.20 -16.47 7.09
N GLY A 931 17.71 -17.57 6.51
CA GLY A 931 18.02 -17.99 5.15
C GLY A 931 19.44 -18.53 4.99
N LEU A 932 19.69 -19.15 3.84
CA LEU A 932 21.01 -19.51 3.34
C LEU A 932 21.23 -18.89 1.97
N PRO A 933 22.49 -18.64 1.57
CA PRO A 933 22.83 -18.20 0.22
C PRO A 933 22.20 -19.09 -0.86
N SER A 934 21.69 -18.49 -1.93
CA SER A 934 21.09 -19.23 -3.05
C SER A 934 22.10 -20.14 -3.77
N ASP A 935 23.40 -19.81 -3.73
CA ASP A 935 24.50 -20.62 -4.25
C ASP A 935 24.97 -21.72 -3.28
N SER A 936 24.39 -21.83 -2.08
CA SER A 936 24.74 -22.87 -1.10
C SER A 936 24.11 -24.24 -1.40
N GLY A 937 23.00 -24.27 -2.17
CA GLY A 937 22.22 -25.49 -2.42
C GLY A 937 21.72 -26.17 -1.13
N GLY A 938 21.43 -25.37 -0.09
CA GLY A 938 20.94 -25.83 1.22
C GLY A 938 22.04 -26.23 2.22
N ARG A 939 23.32 -26.00 1.90
CA ARG A 939 24.45 -26.33 2.80
C ARG A 939 24.67 -25.27 3.87
N ILE A 940 24.97 -25.70 5.09
CA ILE A 940 25.38 -24.82 6.18
C ILE A 940 26.81 -24.31 5.88
N PRO A 941 27.10 -23.00 6.00
CA PRO A 941 28.44 -22.46 5.81
C PRO A 941 29.44 -23.04 6.83
N PRO A 942 30.76 -22.98 6.57
CA PRO A 942 31.75 -23.44 7.54
C PRO A 942 31.72 -22.57 8.81
N LEU A 943 31.75 -23.23 9.98
CA LEU A 943 31.65 -22.61 11.31
C LEU A 943 32.78 -23.07 12.24
N PRO A 944 33.08 -22.33 13.31
CA PRO A 944 34.07 -22.72 14.31
C PRO A 944 33.65 -24.02 15.04
N PRO A 945 34.57 -24.99 15.24
CA PRO A 945 34.24 -26.28 15.88
C PRO A 945 33.66 -26.17 17.29
N GLU A 946 34.04 -25.13 18.05
CA GLU A 946 33.64 -24.93 19.46
C GLU A 946 32.30 -24.18 19.62
N ILE A 947 31.58 -23.87 18.53
CA ILE A 947 30.28 -23.19 18.61
C ILE A 947 29.29 -23.98 19.47
N SER A 948 28.58 -23.31 20.37
CA SER A 948 27.70 -23.96 21.36
C SER A 948 26.23 -24.02 20.93
N ALA A 949 25.77 -23.05 20.15
CA ALA A 949 24.39 -22.95 19.70
C ALA A 949 24.29 -22.52 18.24
N LEU A 950 23.48 -23.23 17.46
CA LEU A 950 23.17 -22.90 16.07
C LEU A 950 21.66 -22.88 15.86
N SER A 951 21.14 -21.79 15.31
CA SER A 951 19.74 -21.66 14.91
C SER A 951 19.67 -21.24 13.44
N LEU A 952 18.93 -22.00 12.64
CA LEU A 952 18.76 -21.78 11.21
C LEU A 952 17.27 -21.80 10.87
N SER A 953 16.78 -20.74 10.23
CA SER A 953 15.42 -20.66 9.70
C SER A 953 15.48 -20.36 8.20
N HIS A 954 15.05 -21.30 7.35
CA HIS A 954 15.24 -21.25 5.89
C HIS A 954 14.02 -21.82 5.15
N ARG A 955 13.59 -21.13 4.07
CA ARG A 955 12.39 -21.49 3.30
C ARG A 955 12.67 -21.86 1.83
N GLY A 956 13.94 -21.84 1.42
CA GLY A 956 14.36 -22.18 0.04
C GLY A 956 14.64 -23.67 -0.12
N ASP A 957 15.77 -24.00 -0.75
CA ASP A 957 16.20 -25.39 -0.95
C ASP A 957 16.27 -26.17 0.38
N PRO A 958 15.94 -27.48 0.37
CA PRO A 958 16.05 -28.32 1.55
C PRO A 958 17.45 -28.30 2.16
N VAL A 959 17.51 -28.11 3.48
CA VAL A 959 18.76 -27.99 4.25
C VAL A 959 19.47 -29.34 4.31
N ARG A 960 20.79 -29.31 4.12
CA ARG A 960 21.70 -30.45 4.25
C ARG A 960 22.56 -30.27 5.48
N LEU A 961 22.79 -31.35 6.23
CA LEU A 961 23.58 -31.36 7.45
C LEU A 961 24.99 -31.90 7.22
N ASP A 962 25.42 -31.96 5.95
CA ASP A 962 26.76 -32.37 5.57
C ASP A 962 27.81 -31.44 6.18
N GLY A 963 28.68 -32.00 7.03
CA GLY A 963 29.74 -31.26 7.73
C GLY A 963 29.38 -30.78 9.14
N ILE A 964 28.12 -30.92 9.59
CA ILE A 964 27.72 -30.52 10.95
C ILE A 964 28.46 -31.31 12.05
N SER A 965 28.91 -32.53 11.74
CA SER A 965 29.69 -33.37 12.66
C SER A 965 31.05 -32.78 13.02
N ALA A 966 31.53 -31.76 12.30
CA ALA A 966 32.75 -31.01 12.65
C ALA A 966 32.55 -30.02 13.82
N LEU A 967 31.30 -29.78 14.25
CA LEU A 967 30.95 -28.84 15.32
C LEU A 967 30.93 -29.52 16.69
N GLU A 968 32.10 -29.99 17.15
CA GLU A 968 32.26 -30.79 18.38
C GLU A 968 31.74 -30.09 19.65
N GLY A 969 31.72 -28.76 19.66
CA GLY A 969 31.21 -27.92 20.75
C GLY A 969 29.70 -27.79 20.85
N LEU A 970 28.94 -28.22 19.82
CA LEU A 970 27.52 -27.91 19.67
C LEU A 970 26.66 -28.55 20.77
N ARG A 971 25.91 -27.71 21.50
CA ARG A 971 25.00 -28.11 22.59
C ARG A 971 23.53 -27.95 22.23
N SER A 972 23.22 -26.96 21.42
CA SER A 972 21.86 -26.63 20.98
C SER A 972 21.82 -26.44 19.47
N LEU A 973 20.89 -27.12 18.81
CA LEU A 973 20.66 -27.01 17.37
C LEU A 973 19.17 -26.76 17.12
N HIS A 974 18.83 -25.69 16.43
CA HIS A 974 17.46 -25.39 16.00
C HIS A 974 17.43 -25.22 14.48
N ILE A 975 16.67 -26.08 13.80
CA ILE A 975 16.46 -26.02 12.36
C ILE A 975 14.97 -25.86 12.05
N GLU A 976 14.59 -24.67 11.64
CA GLU A 976 13.27 -24.33 11.12
C GLU A 976 13.32 -24.27 9.59
N ALA A 977 13.51 -25.43 8.97
CA ALA A 977 13.57 -25.61 7.52
C ALA A 977 13.22 -27.05 7.15
N ASP A 978 12.87 -27.29 5.88
CA ASP A 978 12.75 -28.65 5.37
C ASP A 978 14.15 -29.27 5.22
N LEU A 979 14.36 -30.47 5.76
CA LEU A 979 15.59 -31.24 5.54
C LEU A 979 15.57 -31.93 4.17
N SER A 980 16.75 -32.10 3.56
CA SER A 980 16.90 -32.79 2.27
C SER A 980 16.43 -34.24 2.31
N SER A 981 16.65 -34.91 3.43
CA SER A 981 16.14 -36.24 3.75
C SER A 981 16.19 -36.46 5.27
N PRO A 982 15.35 -37.35 5.83
CA PRO A 982 15.45 -37.69 7.25
C PRO A 982 16.76 -38.35 7.67
N ALA A 983 17.47 -39.00 6.72
CA ALA A 983 18.77 -39.62 6.95
C ALA A 983 19.87 -38.60 7.30
N GLU A 984 19.68 -37.31 6.98
CA GLU A 984 20.59 -36.24 7.40
C GLU A 984 20.74 -36.18 8.93
N LEU A 985 19.70 -36.59 9.69
CA LEU A 985 19.75 -36.61 11.16
C LEU A 985 20.77 -37.62 11.70
N ASP A 986 21.16 -38.64 10.93
CA ASP A 986 22.21 -39.58 11.33
C ASP A 986 23.57 -38.91 11.51
N THR A 987 23.81 -37.77 10.83
CA THR A 987 25.04 -36.98 10.98
C THR A 987 25.20 -36.42 12.38
N LEU A 988 24.08 -36.19 13.10
CA LEU A 988 24.07 -35.65 14.45
C LEU A 988 24.57 -36.67 15.48
N ALA A 989 24.58 -37.97 15.17
CA ALA A 989 25.01 -39.02 16.09
C ALA A 989 26.47 -38.87 16.54
N GLY A 990 27.31 -38.18 15.77
CA GLY A 990 28.70 -37.87 16.14
C GLY A 990 28.86 -36.73 17.15
N LEU A 991 27.81 -35.94 17.41
CA LEU A 991 27.85 -34.75 18.26
C LEU A 991 27.53 -35.08 19.71
N ASN A 992 28.53 -35.53 20.47
CA ASN A 992 28.35 -36.02 21.85
C ASN A 992 27.84 -34.97 22.85
N ARG A 993 28.01 -33.68 22.55
CA ARG A 993 27.60 -32.56 23.42
C ARG A 993 26.21 -32.00 23.10
N LEU A 994 25.56 -32.48 22.04
CA LEU A 994 24.25 -31.99 21.60
C LEU A 994 23.15 -32.47 22.56
N HIS A 995 22.59 -31.57 23.34
CA HIS A 995 21.56 -31.88 24.35
C HIS A 995 20.18 -31.35 23.98
N THR A 996 20.12 -30.26 23.23
CA THR A 996 18.87 -29.62 22.79
C THR A 996 18.79 -29.63 21.27
N LEU A 997 17.69 -30.14 20.74
CA LEU A 997 17.43 -30.21 19.30
C LEU A 997 16.02 -29.69 19.02
N GLU A 998 15.87 -28.72 18.14
CA GLU A 998 14.57 -28.25 17.65
C GLU A 998 14.50 -28.43 16.13
N LEU A 999 13.44 -29.08 15.64
CA LEU A 999 13.28 -29.44 14.23
C LEU A 999 11.88 -29.12 13.74
N ARG A 1000 11.78 -28.65 12.50
CA ARG A 1000 10.54 -28.68 11.73
C ARG A 1000 10.38 -30.06 11.08
N ILE A 1001 9.25 -30.73 11.33
CA ILE A 1001 8.94 -32.04 10.75
C ILE A 1001 7.58 -32.00 10.06
N LYS A 1002 7.46 -32.73 8.94
CA LYS A 1002 6.19 -32.84 8.19
C LYS A 1002 5.29 -33.89 8.80
N ALA A 1003 5.86 -35.06 9.13
CA ALA A 1003 5.14 -36.15 9.78
C ALA A 1003 5.99 -36.87 10.83
N ALA A 1004 5.34 -37.50 11.83
CA ALA A 1004 6.01 -38.33 12.83
C ALA A 1004 6.82 -39.49 12.21
N GLY A 1005 6.43 -39.94 11.01
CA GLY A 1005 7.10 -41.01 10.27
C GLY A 1005 8.51 -40.63 9.81
N ASP A 1006 8.81 -39.34 9.69
CA ASP A 1006 10.13 -38.85 9.27
C ASP A 1006 11.22 -39.27 10.27
N LEU A 1007 10.86 -39.51 11.54
CA LEU A 1007 11.81 -39.87 12.60
C LEU A 1007 11.93 -41.39 12.82
N ALA A 1008 11.19 -42.23 12.08
CA ALA A 1008 11.10 -43.67 12.34
C ALA A 1008 12.39 -44.46 12.01
N ASP A 1009 13.15 -43.99 11.01
CA ASP A 1009 14.33 -44.67 10.45
C ASP A 1009 15.67 -44.00 10.85
N VAL A 1010 15.64 -43.01 11.76
CA VAL A 1010 16.83 -42.29 12.23
C VAL A 1010 17.60 -43.13 13.25
N LYS A 1011 18.93 -43.11 13.20
CA LYS A 1011 19.77 -43.76 14.22
C LYS A 1011 19.52 -43.16 15.61
N PRO A 1012 19.57 -43.96 16.70
CA PRO A 1012 19.32 -43.45 18.04
C PRO A 1012 20.28 -42.33 18.46
N LEU A 1013 19.76 -41.12 18.63
CA LEU A 1013 20.44 -39.94 19.14
C LEU A 1013 20.35 -39.89 20.67
N ARG A 1014 21.21 -40.67 21.33
CA ARG A 1014 21.22 -40.86 22.80
C ARG A 1014 21.63 -39.62 23.60
N GLN A 1015 22.26 -38.66 22.96
CA GLN A 1015 22.77 -37.45 23.59
C GLN A 1015 21.70 -36.37 23.81
N VAL A 1016 20.61 -36.42 23.03
CA VAL A 1016 19.55 -35.41 23.02
C VAL A 1016 18.60 -35.66 24.19
N ARG A 1017 18.51 -34.67 25.09
CA ARG A 1017 17.63 -34.71 26.28
C ARG A 1017 16.42 -33.81 26.13
N SER A 1018 16.50 -32.77 25.31
CA SER A 1018 15.39 -31.86 25.03
C SER A 1018 15.15 -31.78 23.52
N LEU A 1019 13.93 -32.13 23.11
CA LEU A 1019 13.51 -32.12 21.70
C LEU A 1019 12.37 -31.13 21.51
N GLY A 1020 12.53 -30.17 20.62
CA GLY A 1020 11.48 -29.29 20.11
C GLY A 1020 11.01 -29.75 18.74
N LEU A 1021 9.70 -29.86 18.52
CA LEU A 1021 9.13 -30.16 17.22
C LEU A 1021 8.18 -29.06 16.78
N VAL A 1022 8.47 -28.48 15.62
CA VAL A 1022 7.60 -27.54 14.92
C VAL A 1022 6.73 -28.33 13.94
N LEU A 1023 5.43 -28.37 14.23
CA LEU A 1023 4.50 -29.31 13.60
C LEU A 1023 3.66 -28.64 12.50
N THR A 1024 3.71 -29.18 11.28
CA THR A 1024 2.89 -28.68 10.15
C THR A 1024 1.57 -29.43 9.95
N GLU A 1025 1.44 -30.63 10.52
CA GLU A 1025 0.24 -31.49 10.44
C GLU A 1025 -0.08 -32.14 11.80
N ASN A 1026 -1.24 -32.79 11.93
CA ASN A 1026 -1.63 -33.51 13.14
C ASN A 1026 -0.62 -34.62 13.48
N LEU A 1027 -0.16 -34.65 14.73
CA LEU A 1027 0.89 -35.56 15.18
C LEU A 1027 0.31 -36.65 16.09
N LYS A 1028 0.51 -37.91 15.70
CA LYS A 1028 0.40 -39.06 16.61
C LYS A 1028 1.78 -39.39 17.16
N VAL A 1029 1.98 -39.23 18.46
CA VAL A 1029 3.24 -39.58 19.12
C VAL A 1029 3.33 -41.10 19.19
N ARG A 1030 4.15 -41.70 18.34
CA ARG A 1030 4.36 -43.17 18.27
C ARG A 1030 5.66 -43.59 18.96
N ALA A 1031 5.76 -44.87 19.29
CA ALA A 1031 6.97 -45.50 19.84
C ALA A 1031 8.26 -45.24 19.01
N GLY A 1032 8.13 -44.97 17.70
CA GLY A 1032 9.26 -44.64 16.82
C GLY A 1032 10.05 -43.39 17.27
N LEU A 1033 9.38 -42.38 17.85
CA LEU A 1033 10.04 -41.17 18.36
C LEU A 1033 11.02 -41.49 19.50
N PHE A 1034 10.59 -42.32 20.45
CA PHE A 1034 11.40 -42.74 21.60
C PHE A 1034 12.49 -43.75 21.22
N ARG A 1035 12.36 -44.42 20.07
CA ARG A 1035 13.45 -45.22 19.50
C ARG A 1035 14.55 -44.34 18.94
N ALA A 1036 14.19 -43.23 18.30
CA ALA A 1036 15.14 -42.26 17.76
C ALA A 1036 15.80 -41.43 18.88
N PHE A 1037 15.07 -41.12 19.95
CA PHE A 1037 15.53 -40.33 21.11
C PHE A 1037 15.32 -41.09 22.44
N PRO A 1038 16.19 -42.06 22.77
CA PRO A 1038 15.97 -42.98 23.89
C PRO A 1038 16.21 -42.38 25.28
N GLU A 1039 16.98 -41.29 25.39
CA GLU A 1039 17.31 -40.60 26.66
C GLU A 1039 16.60 -39.23 26.77
N LEU A 1040 15.43 -39.10 26.15
CA LEU A 1040 14.67 -37.84 26.12
C LEU A 1040 14.05 -37.53 27.49
N ASP A 1041 14.32 -36.34 28.02
CA ASP A 1041 13.75 -35.82 29.28
C ASP A 1041 12.60 -34.84 29.02
N GLU A 1042 12.73 -33.97 28.00
CA GLU A 1042 11.73 -32.95 27.66
C GLU A 1042 11.35 -32.96 26.18
N LEU A 1043 10.04 -32.94 25.90
CA LEU A 1043 9.48 -32.75 24.55
C LEU A 1043 8.72 -31.43 24.50
N HIS A 1044 9.11 -30.53 23.60
CA HIS A 1044 8.46 -29.25 23.32
C HIS A 1044 7.74 -29.35 21.98
N LEU A 1045 6.45 -29.03 21.94
CA LEU A 1045 5.68 -29.04 20.70
C LEU A 1045 5.17 -27.63 20.40
N ARG A 1046 5.47 -27.15 19.18
CA ARG A 1046 5.01 -25.87 18.64
C ARG A 1046 4.27 -26.11 17.32
N PRO A 1047 2.99 -25.76 17.21
CA PRO A 1047 2.29 -25.84 15.94
C PRO A 1047 2.73 -24.73 14.98
N ALA A 1048 2.82 -25.04 13.68
CA ALA A 1048 3.25 -24.09 12.65
C ALA A 1048 2.09 -23.34 11.97
N VAL A 1049 0.84 -23.83 12.09
CA VAL A 1049 -0.34 -23.28 11.40
C VAL A 1049 -1.49 -23.07 12.42
N PRO A 1050 -2.25 -21.95 12.34
CA PRO A 1050 -3.46 -21.75 13.14
C PRO A 1050 -4.56 -22.78 12.80
N GLY A 1051 -5.29 -23.27 13.80
CA GLY A 1051 -6.38 -24.24 13.60
C GLY A 1051 -6.48 -25.29 14.72
N LEU A 1052 -7.46 -26.21 14.59
CA LEU A 1052 -7.62 -27.34 15.51
C LEU A 1052 -6.48 -28.35 15.29
N MET A 1053 -5.64 -28.51 16.30
CA MET A 1053 -4.58 -29.50 16.30
C MET A 1053 -4.91 -30.63 17.27
N GLU A 1054 -4.92 -31.87 16.77
CA GLU A 1054 -5.05 -33.06 17.60
C GLU A 1054 -3.67 -33.65 17.90
N LEU A 1055 -3.33 -33.74 19.19
CA LEU A 1055 -2.13 -34.40 19.69
C LEU A 1055 -2.52 -35.70 20.40
N ASP A 1056 -2.18 -36.84 19.80
CA ASP A 1056 -2.49 -38.16 20.36
C ASP A 1056 -1.27 -38.72 21.10
N VAL A 1057 -1.38 -38.84 22.44
CA VAL A 1057 -0.38 -39.41 23.36
C VAL A 1057 -0.89 -40.69 24.04
N SER A 1058 -1.87 -41.35 23.43
CA SER A 1058 -2.50 -42.57 23.99
C SER A 1058 -1.54 -43.77 24.03
N ASP A 1059 -0.53 -43.79 23.15
CA ASP A 1059 0.56 -44.78 23.18
C ASP A 1059 1.51 -44.44 24.34
N GLN A 1060 1.74 -45.40 25.26
CA GLN A 1060 2.45 -45.22 26.53
C GLN A 1060 3.78 -44.46 26.40
N LEU A 1061 3.74 -43.15 26.68
CA LEU A 1061 4.93 -42.35 26.96
C LEU A 1061 5.70 -43.01 28.11
N THR A 1062 7.00 -43.28 27.91
CA THR A 1062 7.86 -43.79 28.98
C THR A 1062 7.77 -42.88 30.22
N ALA A 1063 7.76 -43.47 31.42
CA ALA A 1063 7.50 -42.77 32.69
C ALA A 1063 8.44 -41.58 33.02
N ARG A 1064 9.46 -41.30 32.20
CA ARG A 1064 10.51 -40.28 32.42
C ARG A 1064 10.35 -38.96 31.66
N VAL A 1065 9.51 -38.88 30.61
CA VAL A 1065 9.45 -37.70 29.72
C VAL A 1065 8.45 -36.65 30.23
N SER A 1066 8.86 -35.38 30.29
CA SER A 1066 7.99 -34.21 30.48
C SER A 1066 7.59 -33.60 29.14
N LEU A 1067 6.29 -33.29 28.96
CA LEU A 1067 5.73 -32.72 27.74
C LEU A 1067 5.32 -31.27 27.96
N LYS A 1068 5.92 -30.35 27.22
CA LYS A 1068 5.57 -28.92 27.20
C LYS A 1068 4.98 -28.59 25.83
N VAL A 1069 3.75 -28.07 25.80
CA VAL A 1069 3.10 -27.65 24.56
C VAL A 1069 2.90 -26.14 24.59
N TRP A 1070 3.38 -25.48 23.54
CA TRP A 1070 3.22 -24.04 23.36
C TRP A 1070 2.13 -23.79 22.33
N THR A 1071 1.10 -23.04 22.73
CA THR A 1071 -0.03 -22.69 21.85
C THR A 1071 -0.10 -21.19 21.64
N SER A 1072 -0.51 -20.77 20.45
CA SER A 1072 -0.88 -19.37 20.18
C SER A 1072 -2.35 -19.11 20.56
N GLU A 1073 -2.76 -17.86 20.74
CA GLU A 1073 -4.14 -17.50 21.10
C GLU A 1073 -5.18 -17.92 20.05
N GLN A 1074 -4.77 -18.11 18.79
CA GLN A 1074 -5.64 -18.52 17.67
C GLN A 1074 -5.68 -20.05 17.47
N GLN A 1075 -5.21 -20.83 18.45
CA GLN A 1075 -5.00 -22.26 18.29
C GLN A 1075 -5.85 -23.08 19.27
N GLU A 1076 -6.73 -23.92 18.74
CA GLU A 1076 -7.43 -24.93 19.51
C GLU A 1076 -6.57 -26.21 19.56
N LEU A 1077 -6.08 -26.58 20.75
CA LEU A 1077 -5.31 -27.80 20.96
C LEU A 1077 -6.17 -28.85 21.67
N LYS A 1078 -6.34 -30.01 21.04
CA LYS A 1078 -6.98 -31.19 21.65
C LYS A 1078 -5.92 -32.27 21.89
N VAL A 1079 -5.62 -32.52 23.17
CA VAL A 1079 -4.69 -33.59 23.58
C VAL A 1079 -5.49 -34.84 23.94
N ILE A 1080 -5.32 -35.91 23.17
CA ILE A 1080 -5.95 -37.22 23.38
C ILE A 1080 -5.01 -38.08 24.22
N GLY A 1081 -5.48 -38.63 25.34
CA GLY A 1081 -4.66 -39.45 26.26
C GLY A 1081 -3.93 -38.66 27.35
N ALA A 1082 -4.27 -37.37 27.56
CA ALA A 1082 -3.62 -36.46 28.51
C ALA A 1082 -3.62 -36.96 29.96
N GLU A 1083 -4.61 -37.78 30.34
CA GLU A 1083 -4.74 -38.40 31.65
C GLU A 1083 -3.54 -39.28 32.04
N HIS A 1084 -2.79 -39.81 31.07
CA HIS A 1084 -1.59 -40.61 31.32
C HIS A 1084 -0.37 -39.77 31.74
N LEU A 1085 -0.41 -38.45 31.52
CA LEU A 1085 0.73 -37.55 31.77
C LEU A 1085 0.67 -36.87 33.15
N GLY A 1086 -0.52 -36.56 33.67
CA GLY A 1086 -0.68 -35.84 34.94
C GLY A 1086 0.09 -34.52 34.97
N ASP A 1087 0.81 -34.24 36.05
CA ASP A 1087 1.63 -33.01 36.24
C ASP A 1087 2.79 -32.86 35.24
N ARG A 1088 3.04 -33.86 34.40
CA ARG A 1088 4.10 -33.85 33.38
C ARG A 1088 3.69 -33.17 32.08
N LEU A 1089 2.42 -32.78 31.94
CA LEU A 1089 1.92 -31.96 30.83
C LEU A 1089 1.85 -30.50 31.26
N THR A 1090 2.58 -29.61 30.57
CA THR A 1090 2.44 -28.16 30.74
C THR A 1090 2.00 -27.55 29.41
N ILE A 1091 0.83 -26.92 29.41
CA ILE A 1091 0.35 -26.13 28.26
C ILE A 1091 0.58 -24.66 28.59
N ARG A 1092 1.34 -23.95 27.75
CA ARG A 1092 1.57 -22.51 27.88
C ARG A 1092 1.01 -21.80 26.67
N SER A 1093 0.14 -20.83 26.89
CA SER A 1093 -0.19 -19.82 25.88
C SER A 1093 1.01 -18.86 25.78
N SER A 1094 1.44 -18.57 24.56
CA SER A 1094 2.46 -17.54 24.35
C SER A 1094 1.85 -16.15 24.61
N HIS A 1095 1.86 -15.68 25.86
CA HIS A 1095 1.70 -14.25 26.13
C HIS A 1095 2.97 -13.53 25.67
N ARG A 1096 2.87 -12.78 24.55
CA ARG A 1096 3.88 -11.76 24.23
C ARG A 1096 3.81 -10.69 25.33
N THR A 1097 4.89 -10.53 26.08
CA THR A 1097 5.17 -9.35 26.91
C THR A 1097 6.13 -8.44 26.18
#